data_AF-A0AAE3TEJ0-F1
#
_entry.id   AF-A0AAE3TEJ0-F1
#
_cell.length_a   1.000
_cell.length_b   1.000
_cell.length_c   1.000
_cell.angle_alpha   90.00
_cell.angle_beta   90.00
_cell.angle_gamma   90.00
#
_symmetry.space_group_name_H-M   'P 1'
#
loop_
_entity.id
_entity.type
_entity.pdbx_description
1 polymer ?
#
loop_
_entity_poly.entity_id
_entity_poly.type
_entity_poly.pdbx_seq_one_letter_code
_entity_poly.pdbx_strand_id
1 'polypeptide(L)'
;MNYKSRAISSFLLLLLIFILPQLNKVQAQAVNVKLFPPPANQLKQADLWRLNITYTGAVAAYRASLITVELKEKTSGMQATSKLRSVVISGSKSFSFNDFNTTDLTYHNTNLQEAYGKNMNAPDGNYTICVYVKNEKGEIVASDCIDQTITTVVPVDVTPHLTVKLIPSPPPNLLRSTDLWRIIATNQSVLAYKAFLINVVLKEKTTGLQVESKLRSVVISGSKSFSFNDFNTADLTYHNTNLQEAYGKNMNAPDGNYTICVYVKNEKGEVVASDCIDQTIITIKPEKVSIQLISPPDGSTLISNQPVLFTWILRSIKPGTVFNYRMKVVEILGNQSSTEAITQNPAWFERSDITTTTLMYPVAARKLENGKKYAWQITAYVKNDEIGKSETWSFNYGREETPEKITEVKQCDVFKVEFKKTAKGDTISYKLLITNNYKGNFAGNKPGSFRITVKDDSIVSITGGVTEGWKRTPSKFPIGSSSVKWANNSGNIPNDTTDLGNIIFRDIYSKPIKVVYEWLDKEEALICKDSSSFIASRFYYELTTELPNNFIEVFDNFLNIQYANNYASIDETTLSIYDVEKYEIVKPKNEKGSKPNNNDKKNTQINSNGLNRITIDLKNYVLQPKTTYLLVVSDYKNNYYLNFKVTKQNEK
;
A
#
# COMPACT_ATOMS: atom_id res chain seq x y z
N MET A 1 19.46 -12.03 90.29
CA MET A 1 19.22 -11.57 91.67
C MET A 1 17.79 -11.09 91.73
N ASN A 2 16.83 -11.83 92.28
CA ASN A 2 16.58 -12.15 93.70
C ASN A 2 16.19 -10.96 94.58
N TYR A 3 14.94 -11.04 95.08
CA TYR A 3 14.37 -10.46 96.30
C TYR A 3 14.25 -8.92 96.38
N LYS A 4 13.08 -8.32 96.72
CA LYS A 4 12.30 -8.39 97.99
C LYS A 4 13.15 -7.94 99.20
N SER A 5 12.65 -7.17 100.18
CA SER A 5 11.31 -6.63 100.46
C SER A 5 11.36 -5.79 101.77
N ARG A 6 10.41 -4.84 101.95
CA ARG A 6 9.90 -4.35 103.27
C ARG A 6 10.86 -3.46 104.11
N ALA A 7 10.39 -2.62 105.05
CA ALA A 7 9.04 -2.40 105.60
C ALA A 7 8.91 -1.11 106.45
N ILE A 8 7.69 -0.53 106.50
CA ILE A 8 6.94 -0.03 107.70
C ILE A 8 7.55 1.19 108.47
N SER A 9 6.83 2.16 109.04
CA SER A 9 5.38 2.48 109.18
C SER A 9 5.15 3.96 108.78
N SER A 10 4.01 4.64 108.93
CA SER A 10 2.66 4.41 109.51
C SER A 10 1.66 5.34 108.75
N PHE A 11 0.40 5.58 109.08
CA PHE A 11 -0.51 5.24 110.19
C PHE A 11 -1.88 4.94 109.54
N LEU A 12 -2.57 3.88 110.00
CA LEU A 12 -3.99 3.83 110.37
C LEU A 12 -4.90 5.02 109.93
N LEU A 13 -6.14 4.87 109.46
CA LEU A 13 -7.20 3.83 109.58
C LEU A 13 -8.28 4.17 108.49
N LEU A 14 -9.19 3.34 107.97
CA LEU A 14 -9.76 2.00 108.23
C LEU A 14 -9.98 1.28 106.86
N LEU A 15 -10.69 0.15 106.81
CA LEU A 15 -11.01 -0.61 105.59
C LEU A 15 -12.28 -1.50 105.79
N LEU A 16 -13.15 -1.64 104.77
CA LEU A 16 -14.19 -2.70 104.60
C LEU A 16 -15.39 -2.67 105.62
N ILE A 17 -16.68 -2.97 105.33
CA ILE A 17 -17.46 -3.50 104.17
C ILE A 17 -18.90 -2.90 104.22
N PHE A 18 -19.59 -2.70 103.07
CA PHE A 18 -20.98 -3.13 102.73
C PHE A 18 -21.71 -2.25 101.68
N ILE A 19 -21.86 -2.83 100.48
CA ILE A 19 -22.99 -2.79 99.52
C ILE A 19 -23.69 -1.43 99.22
N LEU A 20 -23.65 -1.07 97.93
CA LEU A 20 -24.42 0.02 97.28
C LEU A 20 -25.94 0.00 97.62
N PRO A 21 -26.56 1.18 97.71
CA PRO A 21 -27.39 1.56 96.58
C PRO A 21 -26.96 2.86 95.87
N GLN A 22 -26.90 2.72 94.55
CA GLN A 22 -27.32 3.63 93.48
C GLN A 22 -27.91 5.03 93.80
N LEU A 23 -27.69 5.93 92.83
CA LEU A 23 -28.32 7.24 92.56
C LEU A 23 -28.03 8.43 93.51
N ASN A 24 -27.33 9.44 92.96
CA ASN A 24 -27.58 10.90 93.00
C ASN A 24 -26.25 11.68 92.81
N LYS A 25 -26.07 12.61 91.86
CA LYS A 25 -26.93 13.15 90.79
C LYS A 25 -26.10 13.32 89.51
N VAL A 26 -26.35 12.50 88.48
CA VAL A 26 -26.25 12.99 87.09
C VAL A 26 -27.64 13.49 86.74
N GLN A 27 -27.95 14.73 87.13
CA GLN A 27 -29.18 15.36 86.65
C GLN A 27 -28.89 15.83 85.22
N ALA A 28 -29.20 14.94 84.27
CA ALA A 28 -28.88 15.09 82.87
C ALA A 28 -29.41 16.42 82.31
N GLN A 29 -28.73 16.90 81.27
CA GLN A 29 -29.07 18.11 80.54
C GLN A 29 -30.52 18.01 80.02
N ALA A 30 -31.45 18.63 80.74
CA ALA A 30 -32.89 18.41 80.50
C ALA A 30 -33.36 18.98 79.15
N VAL A 31 -32.61 19.92 78.57
CA VAL A 31 -32.79 20.48 77.24
C VAL A 31 -31.65 19.98 76.36
N ASN A 32 -31.96 19.27 75.27
CA ASN A 32 -30.99 18.89 74.24
C ASN A 32 -31.36 19.61 72.94
N VAL A 33 -30.37 20.05 72.17
CA VAL A 33 -30.57 20.63 70.83
C VAL A 33 -29.72 19.88 69.82
N LYS A 34 -30.28 19.62 68.64
CA LYS A 34 -29.60 18.96 67.53
C LYS A 34 -29.88 19.70 66.22
N LEU A 35 -28.82 20.15 65.56
CA LEU A 35 -28.85 20.64 64.18
C LEU A 35 -28.94 19.45 63.21
N PHE A 36 -29.65 19.66 62.10
CA PHE A 36 -29.66 18.72 60.98
C PHE A 36 -28.66 19.20 59.92
N PRO A 37 -27.69 18.36 59.50
CA PRO A 37 -26.74 18.76 58.48
C PRO A 37 -27.45 19.03 57.14
N PRO A 38 -27.07 20.11 56.43
CA PRO A 38 -27.40 20.29 55.02
C PRO A 38 -26.91 19.11 54.16
N PRO A 39 -27.45 18.93 52.94
CA PRO A 39 -26.89 18.00 51.97
C PRO A 39 -25.42 18.32 51.64
N ALA A 40 -24.60 17.33 51.28
CA ALA A 40 -23.19 17.53 50.96
C ALA A 40 -22.98 18.58 49.85
N ASN A 41 -22.02 19.50 50.05
CA ASN A 41 -21.75 20.66 49.19
C ASN A 41 -22.95 21.60 48.92
N GLN A 42 -24.00 21.54 49.76
CA GLN A 42 -25.15 22.44 49.70
C GLN A 42 -25.32 23.20 51.01
N LEU A 43 -25.53 24.49 50.91
CA LEU A 43 -25.97 25.35 52.00
C LEU A 43 -26.88 26.41 51.37
N LYS A 44 -28.15 26.07 51.14
CA LYS A 44 -29.17 27.02 50.68
C LYS A 44 -29.84 27.66 51.89
N GLN A 45 -30.52 28.78 51.66
CA GLN A 45 -31.30 29.47 52.69
C GLN A 45 -32.29 28.54 53.42
N ALA A 46 -32.93 27.60 52.71
CA ALA A 46 -33.86 26.62 53.29
C ALA A 46 -33.17 25.50 54.13
N ASP A 47 -31.86 25.31 53.98
CA ASP A 47 -31.09 24.36 54.81
C ASP A 47 -30.70 24.97 56.17
N LEU A 48 -30.74 26.30 56.30
CA LEU A 48 -30.40 26.99 57.54
C LEU A 48 -31.43 26.74 58.65
N TRP A 49 -30.92 26.77 59.89
CA TRP A 49 -31.70 26.72 61.13
C TRP A 49 -32.60 25.49 61.29
N ARG A 50 -32.37 24.45 60.49
CA ARG A 50 -33.00 23.13 60.64
C ARG A 50 -32.47 22.46 61.90
N LEU A 51 -33.26 22.48 62.97
CA LEU A 51 -32.87 21.92 64.26
C LEU A 51 -34.06 21.34 65.01
N ASN A 52 -33.80 20.48 65.98
CA ASN A 52 -34.79 19.97 66.92
C ASN A 52 -34.31 20.17 68.36
N ILE A 53 -35.16 20.75 69.20
CA ILE A 53 -34.92 20.88 70.63
C ILE A 53 -35.82 19.88 71.35
N THR A 54 -35.25 19.06 72.22
CA THR A 54 -35.95 18.07 73.05
C THR A 54 -35.82 18.45 74.51
N TYR A 55 -36.96 18.54 75.21
CA TYR A 55 -37.03 18.72 76.65
C TYR A 55 -37.51 17.45 77.34
N THR A 56 -36.79 17.02 78.37
CA THR A 56 -37.03 15.77 79.13
C THR A 56 -37.13 16.00 80.64
N GLY A 57 -37.22 17.26 81.09
CA GLY A 57 -37.33 17.59 82.51
C GLY A 57 -38.74 17.35 83.09
N ALA A 58 -38.84 17.42 84.42
CA ALA A 58 -40.03 16.99 85.17
C ALA A 58 -41.23 17.95 85.13
N VAL A 59 -41.12 19.15 84.54
CA VAL A 59 -42.25 20.07 84.33
C VAL A 59 -42.82 19.95 82.91
N ALA A 60 -44.08 20.33 82.70
CA ALA A 60 -44.78 20.09 81.43
C ALA A 60 -44.18 20.81 80.20
N ALA A 61 -43.39 21.87 80.40
CA ALA A 61 -42.72 22.60 79.34
C ALA A 61 -41.48 23.33 79.86
N TYR A 62 -40.48 23.49 79.00
CA TYR A 62 -39.37 24.42 79.20
C TYR A 62 -39.63 25.74 78.48
N ARG A 63 -39.28 26.87 79.10
CA ARG A 63 -39.31 28.20 78.48
C ARG A 63 -37.87 28.63 78.16
N ALA A 64 -37.50 28.58 76.88
CA ALA A 64 -36.26 29.19 76.41
C ALA A 64 -36.49 30.70 76.26
N SER A 65 -35.68 31.51 76.93
CA SER A 65 -35.80 32.98 76.84
C SER A 65 -35.36 33.48 75.46
N LEU A 66 -34.33 32.85 74.92
CA LEU A 66 -33.69 33.17 73.66
C LEU A 66 -33.07 31.90 73.06
N ILE A 67 -33.37 31.63 71.79
CA ILE A 67 -32.60 30.73 70.94
C ILE A 67 -31.83 31.62 69.96
N THR A 68 -30.51 31.57 69.99
CA THR A 68 -29.65 32.26 69.01
C THR A 68 -29.11 31.23 68.04
N VAL A 69 -29.12 31.55 66.76
CA VAL A 69 -28.48 30.76 65.70
C VAL A 69 -27.49 31.63 64.93
N GLU A 70 -26.29 31.10 64.68
CA GLU A 70 -25.16 31.82 64.07
C GLU A 70 -24.59 31.01 62.91
N LEU A 71 -24.29 31.68 61.80
CA LEU A 71 -23.55 31.15 60.66
C LEU A 71 -22.26 31.93 60.56
N LYS A 72 -21.12 31.23 60.63
CA LYS A 72 -19.78 31.80 60.49
C LYS A 72 -19.07 31.12 59.32
N GLU A 73 -18.26 31.85 58.58
CA GLU A 73 -17.32 31.30 57.60
C GLU A 73 -15.91 31.47 58.19
N LYS A 74 -15.07 30.47 58.01
CA LYS A 74 -13.76 30.33 58.67
C LYS A 74 -12.81 31.51 58.44
N THR A 75 -12.88 32.18 57.28
CA THR A 75 -11.95 33.27 56.92
C THR A 75 -12.56 34.66 57.12
N SER A 76 -13.84 34.83 56.77
CA SER A 76 -14.56 36.11 56.75
C SER A 76 -15.44 36.34 57.98
N GLY A 77 -15.51 35.38 58.90
CA GLY A 77 -16.14 35.53 60.21
C GLY A 77 -17.67 35.38 60.17
N MET A 78 -18.38 36.20 60.92
CA MET A 78 -19.85 36.11 61.06
C MET A 78 -20.56 36.49 59.77
N GLN A 79 -21.44 35.61 59.27
CA GLN A 79 -22.11 35.76 57.98
C GLN A 79 -23.60 36.05 58.13
N ALA A 80 -24.27 35.35 59.05
CA ALA A 80 -25.69 35.54 59.36
C ALA A 80 -25.97 35.17 60.83
N THR A 81 -26.93 35.84 61.43
CA THR A 81 -27.42 35.54 62.78
C THR A 81 -28.92 35.67 62.83
N SER A 82 -29.62 34.78 63.53
CA SER A 82 -31.02 34.99 63.91
C SER A 82 -31.26 34.66 65.38
N LYS A 83 -32.37 35.17 65.90
CA LYS A 83 -32.82 35.02 67.29
C LYS A 83 -34.30 34.69 67.32
N LEU A 84 -34.71 33.85 68.25
CA LEU A 84 -36.10 33.56 68.55
C LEU A 84 -36.33 33.66 70.06
N ARG A 85 -37.33 34.43 70.50
CA ARG A 85 -37.53 34.82 71.90
C ARG A 85 -38.74 34.11 72.51
N SER A 86 -38.69 33.86 73.82
CA SER A 86 -39.81 33.34 74.62
C SER A 86 -40.46 32.07 74.04
N VAL A 87 -39.63 31.05 73.81
CA VAL A 87 -40.05 29.81 73.13
C VAL A 87 -40.41 28.74 74.15
N VAL A 88 -41.67 28.30 74.12
CA VAL A 88 -42.15 27.16 74.92
C VAL A 88 -41.88 25.85 74.18
N ILE A 89 -41.31 24.87 74.89
CA ILE A 89 -40.88 23.56 74.38
C ILE A 89 -41.44 22.47 75.30
N SER A 90 -42.37 21.67 74.78
CA SER A 90 -42.96 20.50 75.45
C SER A 90 -42.58 19.26 74.67
N GLY A 91 -41.83 18.34 75.28
CA GLY A 91 -41.27 17.19 74.56
C GLY A 91 -40.29 17.65 73.47
N SER A 92 -40.54 17.27 72.21
CA SER A 92 -39.67 17.59 71.07
C SER A 92 -40.30 18.65 70.18
N LYS A 93 -39.54 19.70 69.82
CA LYS A 93 -39.96 20.74 68.87
C LYS A 93 -38.89 20.99 67.82
N SER A 94 -39.27 20.81 66.56
CA SER A 94 -38.45 21.14 65.40
C SER A 94 -38.63 22.60 64.98
N PHE A 95 -37.58 23.17 64.40
CA PHE A 95 -37.53 24.52 63.85
C PHE A 95 -36.84 24.47 62.48
N SER A 96 -37.15 25.47 61.66
CA SER A 96 -36.70 25.65 60.29
C SER A 96 -36.28 27.10 60.05
N PHE A 97 -35.69 27.40 58.89
CA PHE A 97 -35.37 28.77 58.49
C PHE A 97 -36.56 29.74 58.68
N ASN A 98 -37.78 29.31 58.34
CA ASN A 98 -38.97 30.17 58.39
C ASN A 98 -39.32 30.62 59.81
N ASP A 99 -39.10 29.78 60.83
CA ASP A 99 -39.34 30.12 62.24
C ASP A 99 -38.41 31.23 62.76
N PHE A 100 -37.29 31.45 62.08
CA PHE A 100 -36.26 32.44 62.41
C PHE A 100 -36.22 33.64 61.44
N ASN A 101 -36.94 33.58 60.32
CA ASN A 101 -36.90 34.61 59.26
C ASN A 101 -37.84 35.80 59.53
N THR A 102 -38.84 35.64 60.41
CA THR A 102 -39.96 36.59 60.53
C THR A 102 -39.68 37.83 61.38
N THR A 103 -38.63 37.86 62.21
CA THR A 103 -38.44 38.95 63.20
C THR A 103 -37.02 39.40 63.51
N ASP A 104 -35.98 38.54 63.43
CA ASP A 104 -34.68 38.83 64.07
C ASP A 104 -33.46 38.34 63.22
N LEU A 105 -33.65 38.04 61.93
CA LEU A 105 -32.58 37.62 61.00
C LEU A 105 -31.74 38.81 60.52
N THR A 106 -30.42 38.72 60.64
CA THR A 106 -29.44 39.69 60.15
C THR A 106 -28.40 39.00 59.29
N TYR A 107 -28.16 39.51 58.08
CA TYR A 107 -27.00 39.16 57.25
C TYR A 107 -25.88 40.16 57.49
N HIS A 108 -24.67 39.66 57.69
CA HIS A 108 -23.45 40.44 57.88
C HIS A 108 -22.55 40.43 56.64
N ASN A 109 -22.84 39.55 55.67
CA ASN A 109 -22.15 39.46 54.37
C ASN A 109 -23.16 39.67 53.22
N THR A 110 -22.92 40.70 52.40
CA THR A 110 -23.76 41.05 51.24
C THR A 110 -23.78 39.97 50.17
N ASN A 111 -22.66 39.30 49.92
CA ASN A 111 -22.56 38.26 48.90
C ASN A 111 -23.40 37.03 49.29
N LEU A 112 -23.44 36.69 50.58
CA LEU A 112 -24.31 35.64 51.09
C LEU A 112 -25.79 36.04 50.97
N GLN A 113 -26.13 37.28 51.34
CA GLN A 113 -27.49 37.81 51.24
C GLN A 113 -28.00 37.82 49.79
N GLU A 114 -27.18 38.25 48.84
CA GLU A 114 -27.50 38.22 47.41
C GLU A 114 -27.65 36.79 46.88
N ALA A 115 -26.78 35.86 47.31
CA ALA A 115 -26.85 34.48 46.87
C ALA A 115 -28.18 33.83 47.28
N TYR A 116 -28.57 34.00 48.54
CA TYR A 116 -29.85 33.50 49.05
C TYR A 116 -31.06 34.22 48.45
N GLY A 117 -30.99 35.54 48.24
CA GLY A 117 -32.04 36.28 47.53
C GLY A 117 -32.30 35.79 46.09
N LYS A 118 -31.33 35.08 45.49
CA LYS A 118 -31.42 34.45 44.16
C LYS A 118 -31.66 32.92 44.23
N ASN A 119 -32.01 32.37 45.41
CA ASN A 119 -32.12 30.92 45.68
C ASN A 119 -30.85 30.10 45.34
N MET A 120 -29.68 30.73 45.34
CA MET A 120 -28.40 30.07 45.08
C MET A 120 -27.83 29.41 46.35
N ASN A 121 -26.75 28.63 46.15
CA ASN A 121 -25.94 28.13 47.25
C ASN A 121 -25.24 29.30 47.98
N ALA A 122 -24.83 29.11 49.23
CA ALA A 122 -23.84 30.00 49.83
C ALA A 122 -22.56 30.09 48.95
N PRO A 123 -21.81 31.20 49.00
CA PRO A 123 -20.50 31.29 48.35
C PRO A 123 -19.52 30.20 48.81
N ASP A 124 -18.39 30.08 48.12
CA ASP A 124 -17.33 29.16 48.53
C ASP A 124 -16.74 29.53 49.89
N GLY A 125 -16.57 28.54 50.75
CA GLY A 125 -16.12 28.76 52.11
C GLY A 125 -16.28 27.54 53.00
N ASN A 126 -15.67 27.60 54.18
CA ASN A 126 -15.88 26.61 55.24
C ASN A 126 -16.78 27.23 56.30
N TYR A 127 -18.04 26.80 56.34
CA TYR A 127 -19.05 27.37 57.21
C TYR A 127 -19.25 26.54 58.47
N THR A 128 -19.48 27.21 59.61
CA THR A 128 -19.94 26.60 60.85
C THR A 128 -21.29 27.21 61.20
N ILE A 129 -22.30 26.36 61.40
CA ILE A 129 -23.64 26.71 61.88
C ILE A 129 -23.71 26.31 63.35
N CYS A 130 -23.99 27.24 64.25
CA CYS A 130 -24.17 26.97 65.68
C CYS A 130 -25.53 27.43 66.18
N VAL A 131 -26.10 26.70 67.13
CA VAL A 131 -27.30 27.07 67.89
C VAL A 131 -27.00 27.12 69.38
N TYR A 132 -27.59 28.09 70.07
CA TYR A 132 -27.50 28.28 71.52
C TYR A 132 -28.90 28.52 72.10
N VAL A 133 -29.36 27.63 72.98
CA VAL A 133 -30.61 27.76 73.74
C VAL A 133 -30.28 28.35 75.09
N LYS A 134 -30.93 29.45 75.47
CA LYS A 134 -30.68 30.18 76.73
C LYS A 134 -31.88 30.16 77.67
N ASN A 135 -31.60 30.16 78.97
CA ASN A 135 -32.61 30.32 80.03
C ASN A 135 -32.90 31.80 80.34
N GLU A 136 -33.84 32.08 81.24
CA GLU A 136 -34.25 33.45 81.62
C GLU A 136 -33.11 34.29 82.23
N LYS A 137 -32.03 33.66 82.73
CA LYS A 137 -30.81 34.35 83.20
C LYS A 137 -29.80 34.66 82.08
N GLY A 138 -30.07 34.19 80.86
CA GLY A 138 -29.17 34.32 79.70
C GLY A 138 -28.08 33.24 79.60
N GLU A 139 -28.08 32.26 80.50
CA GLU A 139 -27.12 31.14 80.52
C GLU A 139 -27.46 30.15 79.39
N ILE A 140 -26.44 29.65 78.68
CA ILE A 140 -26.62 28.63 77.63
C ILE A 140 -26.89 27.28 78.31
N VAL A 141 -28.09 26.73 78.08
CA VAL A 141 -28.49 25.41 78.63
C VAL A 141 -28.28 24.27 77.65
N ALA A 142 -28.24 24.56 76.35
CA ALA A 142 -27.97 23.60 75.29
C ALA A 142 -27.37 24.32 74.07
N SER A 143 -26.43 23.66 73.39
CA SER A 143 -25.84 24.15 72.15
C SER A 143 -25.40 23.01 71.26
N ASP A 144 -25.42 23.23 69.95
CA ASP A 144 -24.91 22.31 68.94
C ASP A 144 -24.27 23.12 67.81
N CYS A 145 -23.29 22.52 67.11
CA CYS A 145 -22.63 23.14 65.97
C CYS A 145 -22.33 22.08 64.89
N ILE A 146 -22.52 22.46 63.63
CA ILE A 146 -22.18 21.64 62.46
C ILE A 146 -21.32 22.44 61.48
N ASP A 147 -20.34 21.77 60.89
CA ASP A 147 -19.51 22.33 59.81
C ASP A 147 -20.03 21.91 58.44
N GLN A 148 -19.91 22.79 57.46
CA GLN A 148 -20.30 22.57 56.08
C GLN A 148 -19.33 23.30 55.14
N THR A 149 -18.58 22.54 54.34
CA THR A 149 -17.75 23.09 53.27
C THR A 149 -18.59 23.27 52.02
N ILE A 150 -18.55 24.49 51.47
CA ILE A 150 -19.02 24.78 50.12
C ILE A 150 -17.81 25.03 49.23
N THR A 151 -17.78 24.31 48.13
CA THR A 151 -16.82 24.49 47.06
C THR A 151 -17.62 24.51 45.77
N THR A 152 -17.54 25.60 45.01
CA THR A 152 -17.89 25.56 43.60
C THR A 152 -17.05 24.47 43.00
N VAL A 153 -17.72 23.36 42.68
CA VAL A 153 -17.22 22.49 41.64
C VAL A 153 -17.20 23.39 40.42
N VAL A 154 -16.04 24.00 40.14
CA VAL A 154 -15.78 24.63 38.85
C VAL A 154 -16.28 23.60 37.86
N PRO A 155 -17.29 23.91 37.04
CA PRO A 155 -17.76 22.94 36.07
C PRO A 155 -16.52 22.61 35.24
N VAL A 156 -16.00 21.39 35.44
CA VAL A 156 -15.10 20.78 34.48
C VAL A 156 -15.84 20.95 33.18
N ASP A 157 -15.22 21.66 32.25
CA ASP A 157 -15.81 21.97 30.97
C ASP A 157 -16.09 20.62 30.30
N VAL A 158 -17.31 20.12 30.49
CA VAL A 158 -17.88 18.97 29.78
C VAL A 158 -18.19 19.45 28.39
N THR A 159 -17.12 19.88 27.72
CA THR A 159 -16.86 19.65 26.31
C THR A 159 -17.52 18.32 25.98
N PRO A 160 -18.62 18.34 25.21
CA PRO A 160 -19.32 17.11 24.91
C PRO A 160 -18.30 16.23 24.19
N HIS A 161 -17.93 15.11 24.82
CA HIS A 161 -17.05 14.11 24.22
C HIS A 161 -17.80 13.44 23.07
N LEU A 162 -17.92 14.20 21.99
CA LEU A 162 -18.47 13.80 20.73
C LEU A 162 -17.37 13.03 20.01
N THR A 163 -17.59 11.74 19.88
CA THR A 163 -16.76 10.88 19.05
C THR A 163 -17.51 10.59 17.75
N VAL A 164 -16.76 10.41 16.67
CA VAL A 164 -17.30 9.95 15.40
C VAL A 164 -16.44 8.78 14.94
N LYS A 165 -17.07 7.76 14.36
CA LYS A 165 -16.38 6.63 13.73
C LYS A 165 -17.03 6.24 12.41
N LEU A 166 -16.20 5.92 11.41
CA LEU A 166 -16.59 5.23 10.19
C LEU A 166 -16.67 3.73 10.48
N ILE A 167 -17.80 3.06 10.17
CA ILE A 167 -18.04 1.67 10.61
C ILE A 167 -18.87 0.81 9.64
N PRO A 168 -18.49 -0.47 9.44
CA PRO A 168 -17.12 -0.98 9.43
C PRO A 168 -16.38 -0.48 8.17
N SER A 169 -15.06 -0.66 8.13
CA SER A 169 -14.30 -0.47 6.89
C SER A 169 -14.91 -1.28 5.74
N PRO A 170 -14.96 -0.76 4.50
CA PRO A 170 -15.39 -1.53 3.33
C PRO A 170 -14.56 -2.83 3.19
N PRO A 171 -15.14 -3.93 2.66
CA PRO A 171 -14.40 -5.17 2.42
C PRO A 171 -13.16 -4.96 1.53
N PRO A 172 -12.08 -5.74 1.67
CA PRO A 172 -10.87 -5.54 0.87
C PRO A 172 -11.13 -5.51 -0.64
N ASN A 173 -10.53 -4.55 -1.35
CA ASN A 173 -10.75 -4.24 -2.78
C ASN A 173 -12.19 -3.82 -3.16
N LEU A 174 -13.07 -3.56 -2.19
CA LEU A 174 -14.45 -3.13 -2.43
C LEU A 174 -14.68 -1.71 -1.87
N LEU A 175 -15.31 -0.86 -2.67
CA LEU A 175 -15.76 0.48 -2.29
C LEU A 175 -16.89 0.87 -3.25
N ARG A 176 -18.13 0.55 -2.88
CA ARG A 176 -19.34 0.99 -3.60
C ARG A 176 -19.95 2.19 -2.90
N SER A 177 -20.90 2.87 -3.56
CA SER A 177 -21.70 3.94 -2.95
C SER A 177 -22.34 3.55 -1.62
N THR A 178 -22.87 2.33 -1.50
CA THR A 178 -23.47 1.81 -0.24
C THR A 178 -22.47 1.55 0.88
N ASP A 179 -21.18 1.46 0.57
CA ASP A 179 -20.11 1.29 1.56
C ASP A 179 -19.62 2.66 2.10
N LEU A 180 -20.05 3.77 1.49
CA LEU A 180 -19.74 5.14 1.93
C LEU A 180 -20.66 5.66 3.04
N TRP A 181 -20.15 6.67 3.76
CA TRP A 181 -20.83 7.47 4.78
C TRP A 181 -21.49 6.67 5.91
N ARG A 182 -21.07 5.42 6.12
CA ARG A 182 -21.47 4.60 7.26
C ARG A 182 -20.78 5.12 8.52
N ILE A 183 -21.47 5.95 9.28
CA ILE A 183 -20.91 6.73 10.39
C ILE A 183 -21.71 6.46 11.65
N ILE A 184 -21.05 6.32 12.80
CA ILE A 184 -21.69 6.48 14.12
C ILE A 184 -21.06 7.70 14.80
N ALA A 185 -21.89 8.68 15.14
CA ALA A 185 -21.52 9.75 16.05
C ALA A 185 -22.08 9.44 17.44
N THR A 186 -21.26 9.53 18.48
CA THR A 186 -21.64 9.27 19.87
C THR A 186 -21.29 10.48 20.72
N ASN A 187 -22.33 11.10 21.29
CA ASN A 187 -22.22 12.12 22.32
C ASN A 187 -22.36 11.47 23.70
N GLN A 188 -21.32 11.57 24.52
CA GLN A 188 -21.31 11.01 25.88
C GLN A 188 -21.91 11.97 26.94
N SER A 189 -22.31 13.19 26.56
CA SER A 189 -22.96 14.14 27.46
C SER A 189 -24.43 13.80 27.72
N VAL A 190 -24.91 14.21 28.90
CA VAL A 190 -26.34 14.18 29.26
C VAL A 190 -27.16 15.15 28.40
N LEU A 191 -26.54 16.22 27.90
CA LEU A 191 -27.17 17.19 27.00
C LEU A 191 -26.96 16.79 25.53
N ALA A 192 -28.01 16.91 24.73
CA ALA A 192 -27.96 16.65 23.28
C ALA A 192 -27.00 17.63 22.58
N TYR A 193 -26.15 17.11 21.70
CA TYR A 193 -25.22 17.92 20.92
C TYR A 193 -25.82 18.29 19.58
N LYS A 194 -25.83 19.58 19.24
CA LYS A 194 -26.27 20.09 17.93
C LYS A 194 -25.04 20.32 17.04
N ALA A 195 -24.75 19.36 16.17
CA ALA A 195 -23.73 19.52 15.14
C ALA A 195 -24.23 20.49 14.06
N PHE A 196 -23.48 21.57 13.82
CA PHE A 196 -23.83 22.55 12.79
C PHE A 196 -23.65 21.97 11.38
N LEU A 197 -22.55 21.22 11.18
CA LEU A 197 -22.23 20.54 9.94
C LEU A 197 -21.61 19.17 10.23
N ILE A 198 -22.07 18.12 9.57
CA ILE A 198 -21.32 16.88 9.39
C ILE A 198 -20.91 16.84 7.92
N ASN A 199 -19.61 16.94 7.67
CA ASN A 199 -19.02 16.95 6.35
C ASN A 199 -18.26 15.66 6.12
N VAL A 200 -18.49 15.02 4.98
CA VAL A 200 -17.88 13.74 4.63
C VAL A 200 -17.23 13.86 3.26
N VAL A 201 -16.03 13.31 3.13
CA VAL A 201 -15.23 13.42 1.91
C VAL A 201 -14.59 12.09 1.55
N LEU A 202 -14.51 11.82 0.26
CA LEU A 202 -13.76 10.74 -0.33
C LEU A 202 -12.65 11.37 -1.17
N LYS A 203 -11.41 11.07 -0.84
CA LYS A 203 -10.22 11.52 -1.58
C LYS A 203 -9.54 10.31 -2.20
N GLU A 204 -8.88 10.48 -3.33
CA GLU A 204 -7.95 9.53 -3.91
C GLU A 204 -6.55 10.17 -3.86
N LYS A 205 -5.54 9.37 -3.53
CA LYS A 205 -4.17 9.84 -3.22
C LYS A 205 -3.51 10.67 -4.32
N THR A 206 -3.81 10.41 -5.59
CA THR A 206 -3.18 11.11 -6.74
C THR A 206 -4.05 12.21 -7.33
N THR A 207 -5.37 12.02 -7.36
CA THR A 207 -6.34 12.91 -8.03
C THR A 207 -7.11 13.81 -7.06
N GLY A 208 -6.93 13.65 -5.75
CA GLY A 208 -7.49 14.56 -4.73
C GLY A 208 -8.94 14.26 -4.40
N LEU A 209 -9.75 15.30 -4.17
CA LEU A 209 -11.16 15.17 -3.76
C LEU A 209 -12.00 14.53 -4.88
N GLN A 210 -12.71 13.45 -4.56
CA GLN A 210 -13.53 12.68 -5.50
C GLN A 210 -15.02 12.92 -5.27
N VAL A 211 -15.45 12.91 -4.01
CA VAL A 211 -16.84 13.12 -3.58
C VAL A 211 -16.84 13.89 -2.28
N GLU A 212 -17.75 14.84 -2.14
CA GLU A 212 -18.05 15.53 -0.88
C GLU A 212 -19.55 15.42 -0.59
N SER A 213 -19.92 15.29 0.69
CA SER A 213 -21.29 15.52 1.14
C SER A 213 -21.38 16.23 2.48
N LYS A 214 -22.55 16.83 2.76
CA LYS A 214 -22.80 17.72 3.90
C LYS A 214 -24.20 17.51 4.49
N LEU A 215 -24.28 17.21 5.78
CA LEU A 215 -25.50 17.30 6.59
C LEU A 215 -25.42 18.53 7.50
N ARG A 216 -26.52 19.30 7.63
CA ARG A 216 -26.57 20.54 8.43
C ARG A 216 -27.50 20.40 9.62
N SER A 217 -27.18 21.08 10.73
CA SER A 217 -28.00 21.20 11.94
C SER A 217 -28.54 19.86 12.50
N VAL A 218 -27.64 18.90 12.72
CA VAL A 218 -27.97 17.55 13.19
C VAL A 218 -27.89 17.46 14.72
N VAL A 219 -28.99 17.07 15.36
CA VAL A 219 -29.01 16.77 16.81
C VAL A 219 -28.58 15.31 17.06
N ILE A 220 -27.68 15.13 18.03
CA ILE A 220 -27.05 13.87 18.44
C ILE A 220 -27.24 13.71 19.97
N SER A 221 -28.09 12.76 20.35
CA SER A 221 -28.35 12.37 21.75
C SER A 221 -27.92 10.91 21.91
N GLY A 222 -26.95 10.64 22.79
CA GLY A 222 -26.30 9.33 22.82
C GLY A 222 -25.60 9.02 21.49
N SER A 223 -25.81 7.80 20.97
CA SER A 223 -25.27 7.36 19.67
C SER A 223 -26.30 7.51 18.55
N LYS A 224 -25.86 8.05 17.41
CA LYS A 224 -26.66 8.17 16.17
C LYS A 224 -25.85 7.68 14.97
N SER A 225 -26.43 6.77 14.20
CA SER A 225 -25.86 6.28 12.94
C SER A 225 -26.33 7.09 11.74
N PHE A 226 -25.48 7.17 10.72
CA PHE A 226 -25.75 7.72 9.39
C PHE A 226 -25.26 6.75 8.33
N SER A 227 -25.84 6.85 7.14
CA SER A 227 -25.60 6.01 5.97
C SER A 227 -25.46 6.85 4.70
N PHE A 228 -25.07 6.23 3.58
CA PHE A 228 -25.01 6.93 2.30
C PHE A 228 -26.30 7.71 1.96
N ASN A 229 -27.47 7.13 2.27
CA ASN A 229 -28.77 7.73 1.92
C ASN A 229 -29.04 9.05 2.64
N ASP A 230 -28.67 9.17 3.93
CA ASP A 230 -28.86 10.39 4.72
C ASP A 230 -28.16 11.59 4.05
N PHE A 231 -26.94 11.35 3.56
CA PHE A 231 -26.10 12.33 2.88
C PHE A 231 -26.52 12.58 1.42
N ASN A 232 -26.90 11.53 0.69
CA ASN A 232 -27.33 11.59 -0.70
C ASN A 232 -28.58 12.48 -0.89
N THR A 233 -29.48 12.53 0.10
CA THR A 233 -30.66 13.40 0.07
C THR A 233 -30.41 14.86 0.46
N ALA A 234 -29.22 15.20 0.97
CA ALA A 234 -28.94 16.51 1.57
C ALA A 234 -28.13 17.46 0.68
N ASP A 235 -26.92 17.05 0.31
CA ASP A 235 -25.95 17.85 -0.46
C ASP A 235 -24.80 16.90 -0.86
N LEU A 236 -24.89 16.22 -2.01
CA LEU A 236 -23.88 15.28 -2.51
C LEU A 236 -23.27 15.81 -3.82
N THR A 237 -21.96 16.04 -3.82
CA THR A 237 -21.21 16.54 -4.99
C THR A 237 -20.15 15.53 -5.43
N TYR A 238 -20.16 15.17 -6.71
CA TYR A 238 -19.11 14.41 -7.37
C TYR A 238 -18.13 15.36 -8.07
N HIS A 239 -16.83 15.15 -7.84
CA HIS A 239 -15.74 15.86 -8.49
C HIS A 239 -15.01 15.01 -9.56
N ASN A 240 -15.32 13.70 -9.63
CA ASN A 240 -14.76 12.77 -10.60
C ASN A 240 -15.89 12.04 -11.37
N THR A 241 -15.97 12.27 -12.67
CA THR A 241 -16.98 11.70 -13.58
C THR A 241 -16.90 10.17 -13.65
N ASN A 242 -15.70 9.59 -13.67
CA ASN A 242 -15.53 8.12 -13.74
C ASN A 242 -16.09 7.44 -12.48
N LEU A 243 -15.89 8.05 -11.32
CA LEU A 243 -16.43 7.55 -10.05
C LEU A 243 -17.95 7.75 -9.98
N GLN A 244 -18.45 8.90 -10.46
CA GLN A 244 -19.88 9.17 -10.56
C GLN A 244 -20.60 8.14 -11.45
N GLU A 245 -20.04 7.84 -12.62
CA GLU A 245 -20.56 6.81 -13.52
C GLU A 245 -20.50 5.40 -12.90
N ALA A 246 -19.41 5.07 -12.19
CA ALA A 246 -19.27 3.79 -11.53
C ALA A 246 -20.37 3.58 -10.48
N TYR A 247 -20.55 4.54 -9.58
CA TYR A 247 -21.58 4.45 -8.54
C TYR A 247 -23.00 4.57 -9.09
N GLY A 248 -23.23 5.37 -10.13
CA GLY A 248 -24.52 5.43 -10.83
C GLY A 248 -24.93 4.12 -11.50
N LYS A 249 -23.98 3.23 -11.79
CA LYS A 249 -24.19 1.88 -12.34
C LYS A 249 -24.06 0.78 -11.27
N ASN A 250 -24.04 1.13 -9.97
CA ASN A 250 -23.79 0.22 -8.84
C ASN A 250 -22.48 -0.60 -8.93
N MET A 251 -21.48 -0.08 -9.65
CA MET A 251 -20.16 -0.69 -9.79
C MET A 251 -19.24 -0.30 -8.62
N ASN A 252 -18.10 -1.00 -8.52
CA ASN A 252 -17.03 -0.65 -7.60
C ASN A 252 -16.36 0.68 -8.01
N ALA A 253 -15.71 1.36 -7.06
CA ALA A 253 -14.79 2.45 -7.39
C ALA A 253 -13.67 1.96 -8.36
N PRO A 254 -13.08 2.85 -9.18
CA PRO A 254 -11.90 2.55 -9.98
C PRO A 254 -10.68 2.13 -9.13
N ASP A 255 -9.62 1.67 -9.81
CA ASP A 255 -8.33 1.39 -9.16
C ASP A 255 -7.74 2.66 -8.55
N GLY A 256 -7.35 2.61 -7.28
CA GLY A 256 -6.86 3.79 -6.56
C GLY A 256 -6.63 3.55 -5.06
N ASN A 257 -5.96 4.51 -4.43
CA ASN A 257 -5.82 4.54 -2.97
C ASN A 257 -6.73 5.64 -2.43
N TYR A 258 -7.84 5.23 -1.82
CA TYR A 258 -8.87 6.14 -1.35
C TYR A 258 -8.77 6.37 0.16
N THR A 259 -9.11 7.58 0.60
CA THR A 259 -9.30 7.93 2.01
C THR A 259 -10.70 8.50 2.18
N ILE A 260 -11.52 7.83 2.98
CA ILE A 260 -12.84 8.30 3.44
C ILE A 260 -12.59 9.07 4.73
N CYS A 261 -13.07 10.30 4.85
CA CYS A 261 -13.02 11.06 6.11
C CYS A 261 -14.39 11.65 6.46
N VAL A 262 -14.66 11.77 7.76
CA VAL A 262 -15.79 12.51 8.33
C VAL A 262 -15.27 13.59 9.27
N TYR A 263 -15.88 14.77 9.21
CA TYR A 263 -15.62 15.93 10.07
C TYR A 263 -16.93 16.46 10.62
N VAL A 264 -17.11 16.44 11.93
CA VAL A 264 -18.22 17.11 12.62
C VAL A 264 -17.76 18.49 13.06
N LYS A 265 -18.52 19.54 12.74
CA LYS A 265 -18.21 20.94 13.04
C LYS A 265 -19.28 21.61 13.89
N ASN A 266 -18.84 22.51 14.76
CA ASN A 266 -19.71 23.37 15.57
C ASN A 266 -20.18 24.62 14.78
N GLU A 267 -20.97 25.48 15.41
CA GLU A 267 -21.52 26.71 14.79
C GLU A 267 -20.44 27.74 14.41
N LYS A 268 -19.24 27.67 15.00
CA LYS A 268 -18.06 28.48 14.61
C LYS A 268 -17.31 27.89 13.41
N GLY A 269 -17.66 26.69 12.94
CA GLY A 269 -16.97 25.97 11.87
C GLY A 269 -15.74 25.17 12.33
N GLU A 270 -15.47 25.10 13.65
CA GLU A 270 -14.37 24.34 14.23
C GLU A 270 -14.68 22.84 14.19
N VAL A 271 -13.72 21.98 13.82
CA VAL A 271 -13.89 20.52 13.83
C VAL A 271 -13.82 20.03 15.27
N VAL A 272 -14.93 19.48 15.76
CA VAL A 272 -15.06 18.95 17.13
C VAL A 272 -14.85 17.43 17.20
N ALA A 273 -15.03 16.72 16.09
CA ALA A 273 -14.77 15.29 15.97
C ALA A 273 -14.44 14.94 14.52
N SER A 274 -13.51 14.01 14.30
CA SER A 274 -13.19 13.49 12.97
C SER A 274 -12.68 12.06 13.01
N ASP A 275 -12.90 11.33 11.92
CA ASP A 275 -12.35 9.98 11.70
C ASP A 275 -12.06 9.77 10.21
N CYS A 276 -11.10 8.90 9.89
CA CYS A 276 -10.73 8.57 8.52
C CYS A 276 -10.38 7.09 8.36
N ILE A 277 -10.75 6.51 7.22
CA ILE A 277 -10.41 5.14 6.81
C ILE A 277 -9.79 5.17 5.42
N ASP A 278 -8.63 4.52 5.28
CA ASP A 278 -8.00 4.26 3.99
C ASP A 278 -8.50 2.94 3.38
N GLN A 279 -8.71 2.95 2.07
CA GLN A 279 -9.20 1.82 1.29
C GLN A 279 -8.48 1.76 -0.06
N THR A 280 -7.72 0.70 -0.30
CA THR A 280 -7.05 0.44 -1.58
C THR A 280 -7.94 -0.43 -2.47
N ILE A 281 -8.15 -0.01 -3.71
CA ILE A 281 -8.88 -0.74 -4.73
C ILE A 281 -7.91 -1.16 -5.82
N ILE A 282 -7.81 -2.47 -6.04
CA ILE A 282 -7.05 -3.09 -7.12
C ILE A 282 -7.98 -4.03 -7.88
N THR A 283 -8.23 -3.75 -9.16
CA THR A 283 -8.90 -4.67 -10.08
C THR A 283 -8.00 -5.87 -10.30
N ILE A 284 -8.30 -6.96 -9.59
CA ILE A 284 -7.70 -8.28 -9.82
C ILE A 284 -8.18 -8.77 -11.19
N LYS A 285 -7.44 -8.44 -12.24
CA LYS A 285 -7.71 -8.96 -13.59
C LYS A 285 -7.47 -10.47 -13.57
N PRO A 286 -8.42 -11.29 -14.07
CA PRO A 286 -8.21 -12.73 -14.17
C PRO A 286 -6.98 -13.00 -15.05
N GLU A 287 -6.13 -13.92 -14.59
CA GLU A 287 -4.82 -14.18 -15.16
C GLU A 287 -4.94 -14.92 -16.49
N LYS A 288 -5.14 -14.15 -17.58
CA LYS A 288 -5.22 -14.70 -18.93
C LYS A 288 -3.86 -15.23 -19.38
N VAL A 289 -3.80 -16.52 -19.70
CA VAL A 289 -2.59 -17.17 -20.19
C VAL A 289 -2.52 -17.16 -21.71
N SER A 290 -1.31 -17.01 -22.25
CA SER A 290 -1.03 -17.13 -23.68
C SER A 290 -0.59 -18.55 -24.02
N ILE A 291 -1.40 -19.25 -24.81
CA ILE A 291 -1.11 -20.58 -25.35
C ILE A 291 -0.55 -20.41 -26.76
N GLN A 292 0.65 -20.95 -27.03
CA GLN A 292 1.25 -20.99 -28.35
C GLN A 292 1.24 -22.42 -28.87
N LEU A 293 0.75 -22.64 -30.08
CA LEU A 293 0.78 -23.94 -30.76
C LEU A 293 2.17 -24.19 -31.37
N ILE A 294 2.56 -25.46 -31.51
CA ILE A 294 3.87 -25.88 -32.03
C ILE A 294 3.71 -26.92 -33.17
N SER A 295 2.93 -27.97 -32.95
CA SER A 295 2.69 -29.05 -33.93
C SER A 295 1.24 -29.52 -33.88
N PRO A 296 0.63 -29.94 -35.00
CA PRO A 296 1.12 -29.76 -36.38
C PRO A 296 1.08 -28.28 -36.79
N PRO A 297 2.06 -27.75 -37.56
CA PRO A 297 2.06 -26.34 -37.99
C PRO A 297 0.81 -25.94 -38.78
N ASP A 298 0.38 -24.68 -38.70
CA ASP A 298 -0.79 -24.20 -39.45
C ASP A 298 -0.63 -24.38 -40.97
N GLY A 299 -1.69 -24.86 -41.62
CA GLY A 299 -1.75 -25.17 -43.04
C GLY A 299 -0.93 -26.39 -43.47
N SER A 300 -0.26 -27.10 -42.55
CA SER A 300 0.57 -28.26 -42.89
C SER A 300 -0.25 -29.43 -43.44
N THR A 301 0.41 -30.36 -44.15
CA THR A 301 -0.22 -31.58 -44.68
C THR A 301 0.41 -32.79 -44.00
N LEU A 302 -0.44 -33.62 -43.38
CA LEU A 302 -0.06 -34.80 -42.62
C LEU A 302 -0.18 -36.07 -43.45
N ILE A 303 0.74 -37.00 -43.18
CA ILE A 303 0.82 -38.30 -43.86
C ILE A 303 -0.18 -39.27 -43.22
N SER A 304 -0.93 -40.00 -44.05
CA SER A 304 -2.03 -40.86 -43.59
C SER A 304 -1.58 -41.90 -42.54
N ASN A 305 -0.40 -42.49 -42.76
CA ASN A 305 0.10 -43.63 -41.98
C ASN A 305 0.96 -43.25 -40.77
N GLN A 306 1.08 -41.95 -40.42
CA GLN A 306 1.92 -41.49 -39.32
C GLN A 306 1.11 -41.03 -38.10
N PRO A 307 1.56 -41.29 -36.85
CA PRO A 307 0.88 -40.81 -35.65
C PRO A 307 0.83 -39.27 -35.62
N VAL A 308 -0.38 -38.70 -35.53
CA VAL A 308 -0.54 -37.25 -35.41
C VAL A 308 -0.24 -36.81 -33.98
N LEU A 309 0.82 -36.03 -33.79
CA LEU A 309 1.23 -35.47 -32.50
C LEU A 309 0.95 -33.96 -32.44
N PHE A 310 0.09 -33.59 -31.50
CA PHE A 310 -0.21 -32.21 -31.17
C PHE A 310 0.66 -31.73 -30.01
N THR A 311 1.25 -30.54 -30.13
CA THR A 311 2.09 -29.93 -29.09
C THR A 311 1.84 -28.42 -28.99
N TRP A 312 1.90 -27.89 -27.77
CA TRP A 312 1.76 -26.48 -27.44
C TRP A 312 2.63 -26.10 -26.22
N ILE A 313 2.74 -24.82 -25.93
CA ILE A 313 3.38 -24.29 -24.71
C ILE A 313 2.59 -23.10 -24.14
N LEU A 314 2.74 -22.87 -22.83
CA LEU A 314 2.30 -21.64 -22.16
C LEU A 314 3.47 -20.67 -22.03
N ARG A 315 3.26 -19.39 -22.40
CA ARG A 315 4.30 -18.34 -22.30
C ARG A 315 4.32 -17.58 -20.96
N SER A 316 3.30 -17.74 -20.12
CA SER A 316 3.18 -17.09 -18.81
C SER A 316 2.69 -18.12 -17.80
N ILE A 317 3.58 -18.55 -16.89
CA ILE A 317 3.29 -19.58 -15.89
C ILE A 317 3.76 -19.09 -14.51
N LYS A 318 2.86 -19.06 -13.52
CA LYS A 318 3.25 -18.98 -12.11
C LYS A 318 3.72 -20.36 -11.62
N PRO A 319 4.84 -20.46 -10.89
CA PRO A 319 5.29 -21.72 -10.30
C PRO A 319 4.19 -22.36 -9.43
N GLY A 320 3.98 -23.66 -9.59
CA GLY A 320 3.01 -24.44 -8.80
C GLY A 320 1.55 -24.40 -9.29
N THR A 321 1.20 -23.63 -10.32
CA THR A 321 -0.15 -23.67 -10.90
C THR A 321 -0.37 -24.97 -11.68
N VAL A 322 -1.41 -25.73 -11.31
CA VAL A 322 -1.86 -26.92 -12.05
C VAL A 322 -2.85 -26.50 -13.14
N PHE A 323 -2.57 -26.86 -14.39
CA PHE A 323 -3.40 -26.58 -15.56
C PHE A 323 -4.03 -27.85 -16.11
N ASN A 324 -5.28 -27.75 -16.51
CA ASN A 324 -5.95 -28.75 -17.35
C ASN A 324 -6.21 -28.12 -18.73
N TYR A 325 -6.01 -28.88 -19.80
CA TYR A 325 -6.33 -28.45 -21.16
C TYR A 325 -7.47 -29.26 -21.75
N ARG A 326 -8.24 -28.60 -22.61
CA ARG A 326 -9.18 -29.24 -23.54
C ARG A 326 -8.73 -28.97 -24.96
N MET A 327 -8.63 -30.02 -25.76
CA MET A 327 -8.42 -29.92 -27.20
C MET A 327 -9.71 -30.20 -27.93
N LYS A 328 -10.07 -29.33 -28.88
CA LYS A 328 -11.14 -29.60 -29.87
C LYS A 328 -10.50 -29.64 -31.27
N VAL A 329 -10.90 -30.64 -32.06
CA VAL A 329 -10.59 -30.80 -33.49
C VAL A 329 -11.91 -30.91 -34.24
N VAL A 330 -12.02 -30.29 -35.41
CA VAL A 330 -13.20 -30.33 -36.29
C VAL A 330 -12.77 -30.55 -37.74
N GLU A 331 -13.64 -31.14 -38.57
CA GLU A 331 -13.51 -31.07 -40.03
C GLU A 331 -13.85 -29.64 -40.49
N ILE A 332 -13.12 -29.11 -41.48
CA ILE A 332 -13.48 -27.86 -42.18
C ILE A 332 -14.29 -28.22 -43.42
N LEU A 333 -15.51 -27.68 -43.54
CA LEU A 333 -16.44 -28.03 -44.61
C LEU A 333 -16.47 -26.92 -45.67
N GLY A 334 -16.28 -27.30 -46.94
CA GLY A 334 -16.26 -26.37 -48.07
C GLY A 334 -15.23 -25.26 -47.90
N ASN A 335 -15.67 -24.01 -48.00
CA ASN A 335 -14.80 -22.82 -47.96
C ASN A 335 -14.79 -22.12 -46.57
N GLN A 336 -15.21 -22.80 -45.50
CA GLN A 336 -15.15 -22.24 -44.14
C GLN A 336 -13.72 -21.88 -43.72
N SER A 337 -13.55 -20.78 -42.97
CA SER A 337 -12.31 -20.53 -42.24
C SER A 337 -12.15 -21.50 -41.06
N SER A 338 -10.92 -21.72 -40.62
CA SER A 338 -10.60 -22.56 -39.46
C SER A 338 -11.35 -22.11 -38.20
N THR A 339 -11.49 -20.79 -38.02
CA THR A 339 -12.19 -20.14 -36.90
C THR A 339 -13.72 -20.24 -36.95
N GLU A 340 -14.31 -20.26 -38.15
CA GLU A 340 -15.74 -20.56 -38.30
C GLU A 340 -16.00 -22.04 -38.03
N ALA A 341 -15.19 -22.93 -38.61
CA ALA A 341 -15.30 -24.37 -38.43
C ALA A 341 -15.22 -24.77 -36.94
N ILE A 342 -14.21 -24.28 -36.19
CA ILE A 342 -14.06 -24.64 -34.76
C ILE A 342 -15.25 -24.19 -33.90
N THR A 343 -15.97 -23.15 -34.33
CA THR A 343 -17.14 -22.58 -33.65
C THR A 343 -18.44 -23.30 -34.04
N GLN A 344 -18.68 -23.49 -35.34
CA GLN A 344 -19.96 -23.94 -35.89
C GLN A 344 -20.05 -25.46 -36.09
N ASN A 345 -18.92 -26.14 -36.35
CA ASN A 345 -18.94 -27.55 -36.69
C ASN A 345 -18.90 -28.45 -35.43
N PRO A 346 -19.54 -29.63 -35.47
CA PRO A 346 -19.43 -30.63 -34.41
C PRO A 346 -17.98 -31.08 -34.24
N ALA A 347 -17.60 -31.41 -33.01
CA ALA A 347 -16.27 -31.95 -32.74
C ALA A 347 -16.04 -33.25 -33.52
N TRP A 348 -14.98 -33.28 -34.34
CA TRP A 348 -14.44 -34.51 -34.90
C TRP A 348 -13.78 -35.36 -33.81
N PHE A 349 -13.06 -34.67 -32.92
CA PHE A 349 -12.44 -35.20 -31.74
C PHE A 349 -12.38 -34.10 -30.69
N GLU A 350 -12.74 -34.42 -29.45
CA GLU A 350 -12.59 -33.52 -28.31
C GLU A 350 -12.06 -34.33 -27.14
N ARG A 351 -11.12 -33.75 -26.39
CA ARG A 351 -10.56 -34.37 -25.17
C ARG A 351 -10.29 -33.29 -24.13
N SER A 352 -10.94 -33.44 -22.99
CA SER A 352 -10.72 -32.66 -21.77
C SER A 352 -9.64 -33.30 -20.88
N ASP A 353 -9.34 -32.64 -19.76
CA ASP A 353 -8.51 -33.17 -18.67
C ASP A 353 -7.10 -33.62 -19.11
N ILE A 354 -6.57 -32.95 -20.14
CA ILE A 354 -5.19 -33.13 -20.56
C ILE A 354 -4.30 -32.35 -19.60
N THR A 355 -3.42 -33.03 -18.86
CA THR A 355 -2.49 -32.41 -17.89
C THR A 355 -1.11 -32.11 -18.48
N THR A 356 -0.81 -32.65 -19.67
CA THR A 356 0.42 -32.42 -20.44
C THR A 356 0.21 -31.34 -21.51
N THR A 357 1.30 -30.75 -22.02
CA THR A 357 1.25 -29.82 -23.17
C THR A 357 1.45 -30.52 -24.52
N THR A 358 1.20 -31.83 -24.55
CA THR A 358 1.33 -32.70 -25.71
C THR A 358 0.16 -33.70 -25.71
N LEU A 359 -0.31 -34.07 -26.91
CA LEU A 359 -1.32 -35.09 -27.10
C LEU A 359 -1.07 -35.85 -28.42
N MET A 360 -0.87 -37.16 -28.33
CA MET A 360 -0.93 -38.03 -29.51
C MET A 360 -2.38 -38.35 -29.83
N TYR A 361 -2.77 -38.23 -31.11
CA TYR A 361 -4.12 -38.54 -31.56
C TYR A 361 -4.44 -40.02 -31.28
N PRO A 362 -5.48 -40.36 -30.50
CA PRO A 362 -5.68 -41.75 -30.06
C PRO A 362 -6.05 -42.67 -31.23
N VAL A 363 -5.45 -43.86 -31.28
CA VAL A 363 -5.82 -44.91 -32.26
C VAL A 363 -7.27 -45.40 -32.12
N ALA A 364 -7.90 -45.18 -30.96
CA ALA A 364 -9.29 -45.47 -30.68
C ALA A 364 -10.25 -44.30 -30.97
N ALA A 365 -9.73 -43.11 -31.36
CA ALA A 365 -10.56 -41.99 -31.80
C ALA A 365 -11.07 -42.21 -33.23
N ARG A 366 -12.04 -41.40 -33.67
CA ARG A 366 -12.49 -41.37 -35.07
C ARG A 366 -11.29 -41.13 -35.98
N LYS A 367 -10.99 -42.07 -36.89
CA LYS A 367 -9.88 -41.94 -37.84
C LYS A 367 -10.03 -40.65 -38.65
N LEU A 368 -8.92 -39.97 -38.89
CA LEU A 368 -8.87 -38.88 -39.85
C LEU A 368 -8.99 -39.50 -41.26
N GLU A 369 -9.69 -38.83 -42.16
CA GLU A 369 -10.00 -39.32 -43.52
C GLU A 369 -9.13 -38.60 -44.57
N ASN A 370 -8.59 -39.35 -45.55
CA ASN A 370 -7.67 -38.81 -46.58
C ASN A 370 -8.35 -37.76 -47.47
N GLY A 371 -7.59 -36.73 -47.85
CA GLY A 371 -8.05 -35.60 -48.65
C GLY A 371 -8.79 -34.52 -47.84
N LYS A 372 -9.06 -34.74 -46.55
CA LYS A 372 -9.80 -33.78 -45.71
C LYS A 372 -8.90 -32.78 -45.01
N LYS A 373 -9.51 -31.64 -44.64
CA LYS A 373 -8.89 -30.57 -43.85
C LYS A 373 -9.56 -30.45 -42.49
N TYR A 374 -8.77 -30.23 -41.46
CA TYR A 374 -9.21 -30.12 -40.07
C TYR A 374 -8.71 -28.83 -39.43
N ALA A 375 -9.47 -28.30 -38.47
CA ALA A 375 -9.07 -27.19 -37.61
C ALA A 375 -8.98 -27.68 -36.15
N TRP A 376 -8.06 -27.11 -35.36
CA TRP A 376 -7.87 -27.48 -33.96
C TRP A 376 -7.52 -26.29 -33.07
N GLN A 377 -7.91 -26.37 -31.80
CA GLN A 377 -7.68 -25.35 -30.78
C GLN A 377 -7.47 -25.98 -29.40
N ILE A 378 -6.63 -25.36 -28.58
CA ILE A 378 -6.45 -25.65 -27.15
C ILE A 378 -7.16 -24.60 -26.31
N THR A 379 -7.88 -25.05 -25.28
CA THR A 379 -8.39 -24.21 -24.18
C THR A 379 -7.72 -24.62 -22.87
N ALA A 380 -7.28 -23.66 -22.06
CA ALA A 380 -6.65 -23.90 -20.75
C ALA A 380 -7.60 -23.53 -19.59
N TYR A 381 -7.55 -24.34 -18.54
CA TYR A 381 -8.37 -24.23 -17.34
C TYR A 381 -7.52 -24.30 -16.06
N VAL A 382 -7.92 -23.55 -15.04
CA VAL A 382 -7.41 -23.65 -13.67
C VAL A 382 -8.62 -23.70 -12.74
N LYS A 383 -8.72 -24.73 -11.88
CA LYS A 383 -9.87 -24.95 -10.98
C LYS A 383 -11.24 -24.91 -11.70
N ASN A 384 -11.28 -25.39 -12.95
CA ASN A 384 -12.42 -25.37 -13.88
C ASN A 384 -12.77 -24.01 -14.51
N ASP A 385 -12.12 -22.91 -14.12
CA ASP A 385 -12.27 -21.62 -14.79
C ASP A 385 -11.48 -21.58 -16.11
N GLU A 386 -12.10 -21.12 -17.20
CA GLU A 386 -11.43 -20.92 -18.48
C GLU A 386 -10.51 -19.68 -18.42
N ILE A 387 -9.20 -19.90 -18.56
CA ILE A 387 -8.18 -18.84 -18.42
C ILE A 387 -7.50 -18.46 -19.74
N GLY A 388 -7.76 -19.18 -20.83
CA GLY A 388 -7.20 -18.84 -22.14
C GLY A 388 -7.51 -19.85 -23.23
N LYS A 389 -7.42 -19.39 -24.48
CA LYS A 389 -7.51 -20.19 -25.70
C LYS A 389 -6.31 -19.90 -26.59
N SER A 390 -5.87 -20.90 -27.35
CA SER A 390 -4.92 -20.68 -28.45
C SER A 390 -5.61 -20.00 -29.63
N GLU A 391 -4.79 -19.54 -30.58
CA GLU A 391 -5.20 -19.41 -31.98
C GLU A 391 -5.76 -20.75 -32.52
N THR A 392 -6.49 -20.70 -33.63
CA THR A 392 -7.02 -21.91 -34.30
C THR A 392 -6.14 -22.24 -35.49
N TRP A 393 -5.43 -23.35 -35.44
CA TRP A 393 -4.60 -23.84 -36.55
C TRP A 393 -5.35 -24.91 -37.35
N SER A 394 -4.88 -25.16 -38.56
CA SER A 394 -5.44 -26.11 -39.50
C SER A 394 -4.38 -27.04 -40.08
N PHE A 395 -4.81 -28.22 -40.54
CA PHE A 395 -3.96 -29.15 -41.29
C PHE A 395 -4.80 -29.93 -42.31
N ASN A 396 -4.18 -30.34 -43.41
CA ASN A 396 -4.73 -31.31 -44.35
C ASN A 396 -4.24 -32.71 -43.97
N TYR A 397 -5.00 -33.76 -44.24
CA TYR A 397 -4.63 -35.14 -43.95
C TYR A 397 -4.71 -36.01 -45.20
N GLY A 398 -3.74 -36.92 -45.37
CA GLY A 398 -3.81 -37.94 -46.41
C GLY A 398 -2.89 -37.74 -47.61
N ARG A 399 -1.67 -37.20 -47.41
CA ARG A 399 -0.59 -37.51 -48.36
C ARG A 399 -0.21 -38.99 -48.17
N GLU A 400 -0.34 -39.78 -49.23
CA GLU A 400 0.22 -41.13 -49.26
C GLU A 400 1.74 -41.05 -49.50
N GLU A 401 2.49 -41.93 -48.84
CA GLU A 401 3.90 -42.13 -49.15
C GLU A 401 4.00 -42.87 -50.49
N THR A 402 4.21 -42.14 -51.58
CA THR A 402 5.00 -42.71 -52.68
C THR A 402 6.30 -43.23 -52.08
N PRO A 403 6.74 -44.47 -52.38
CA PRO A 403 7.92 -45.06 -51.76
C PRO A 403 9.18 -44.31 -52.21
N GLU A 404 9.51 -43.23 -51.50
CA GLU A 404 10.76 -42.52 -51.69
C GLU A 404 11.91 -43.47 -51.31
N LYS A 405 12.89 -43.54 -52.22
CA LYS A 405 14.20 -44.15 -52.00
C LYS A 405 14.67 -43.91 -50.57
N ILE A 406 15.25 -44.95 -49.96
CA ILE A 406 15.91 -44.87 -48.66
C ILE A 406 16.91 -43.70 -48.64
N THR A 407 16.48 -42.57 -48.09
CA THR A 407 17.35 -41.46 -47.71
C THR A 407 17.71 -41.67 -46.24
N GLU A 408 18.91 -42.21 -46.01
CA GLU A 408 19.53 -42.13 -44.69
C GLU A 408 19.53 -40.68 -44.20
N VAL A 409 19.37 -40.51 -42.89
CA VAL A 409 19.14 -39.23 -42.22
C VAL A 409 20.14 -38.16 -42.70
N LYS A 410 19.60 -37.00 -43.08
CA LYS A 410 20.39 -35.78 -43.32
C LYS A 410 21.07 -35.36 -42.04
N GLN A 411 22.35 -35.70 -41.92
CA GLN A 411 23.07 -35.75 -40.66
C GLN A 411 23.56 -34.36 -40.24
N CYS A 412 22.73 -33.58 -39.53
CA CYS A 412 23.15 -32.27 -39.02
C CYS A 412 24.28 -32.35 -37.98
N ASP A 413 24.30 -33.38 -37.13
CA ASP A 413 25.17 -33.48 -35.95
C ASP A 413 26.69 -33.50 -36.24
N VAL A 414 27.07 -33.84 -37.48
CA VAL A 414 28.48 -33.87 -37.92
C VAL A 414 28.97 -32.51 -38.45
N PHE A 415 28.07 -31.56 -38.70
CA PHE A 415 28.41 -30.21 -39.13
C PHE A 415 28.40 -29.26 -37.94
N LYS A 416 29.46 -28.46 -37.77
CA LYS A 416 29.57 -27.47 -36.69
C LYS A 416 29.83 -26.09 -37.26
N VAL A 417 29.25 -25.07 -36.61
CA VAL A 417 29.42 -23.65 -36.95
C VAL A 417 29.72 -22.90 -35.66
N GLU A 418 30.84 -22.18 -35.62
CA GLU A 418 31.29 -21.39 -34.47
C GLU A 418 31.46 -19.92 -34.87
N PHE A 419 30.88 -19.03 -34.06
CA PHE A 419 31.06 -17.58 -34.16
C PHE A 419 31.96 -17.11 -33.01
N LYS A 420 33.23 -16.82 -33.27
CA LYS A 420 34.19 -16.36 -32.26
C LYS A 420 34.28 -14.83 -32.30
N LYS A 421 33.81 -14.15 -31.23
CA LYS A 421 33.83 -12.69 -31.12
C LYS A 421 35.27 -12.17 -31.27
N THR A 422 35.49 -11.20 -32.15
CA THR A 422 36.80 -10.56 -32.36
C THR A 422 36.74 -9.11 -31.88
N ALA A 423 37.76 -8.69 -31.12
CA ALA A 423 37.81 -7.35 -30.54
C ALA A 423 38.32 -6.34 -31.59
N LYS A 424 37.40 -5.57 -32.18
CA LYS A 424 37.71 -4.41 -33.05
C LYS A 424 36.63 -3.32 -32.94
N GLY A 425 36.83 -2.41 -31.98
CA GLY A 425 36.03 -1.19 -31.80
C GLY A 425 34.53 -1.43 -31.66
N ASP A 426 33.74 -0.44 -32.07
CA ASP A 426 32.28 -0.41 -31.95
C ASP A 426 31.55 -1.32 -32.95
N THR A 427 32.27 -2.03 -33.81
CA THR A 427 31.69 -2.99 -34.76
C THR A 427 31.58 -4.38 -34.19
N ILE A 428 30.36 -4.94 -34.22
CA ILE A 428 30.08 -6.32 -33.84
C ILE A 428 30.74 -7.25 -34.87
N SER A 429 31.94 -7.74 -34.56
CA SER A 429 32.72 -8.64 -35.43
C SER A 429 32.84 -10.04 -34.86
N TYR A 430 32.60 -11.05 -35.70
CA TYR A 430 32.76 -12.46 -35.38
C TYR A 430 33.58 -13.17 -36.47
N LYS A 431 34.63 -13.87 -36.08
CA LYS A 431 35.29 -14.88 -36.91
C LYS A 431 34.36 -16.07 -37.07
N LEU A 432 34.06 -16.44 -38.32
CA LEU A 432 33.22 -17.58 -38.66
C LEU A 432 34.08 -18.79 -38.97
N LEU A 433 33.98 -19.81 -38.12
CA LEU A 433 34.56 -21.13 -38.38
C LEU A 433 33.44 -22.12 -38.69
N ILE A 434 33.64 -22.94 -39.71
CA ILE A 434 32.80 -24.10 -40.01
C ILE A 434 33.63 -25.37 -39.91
N THR A 435 33.04 -26.49 -39.46
CA THR A 435 33.72 -27.79 -39.42
C THR A 435 32.81 -28.87 -39.99
N ASN A 436 33.31 -29.60 -40.97
CA ASN A 436 32.64 -30.76 -41.56
C ASN A 436 33.28 -32.05 -41.01
N ASN A 437 32.53 -32.86 -40.26
CA ASN A 437 32.98 -34.16 -39.74
C ASN A 437 32.34 -35.35 -40.47
N TYR A 438 31.66 -35.14 -41.60
CA TYR A 438 30.91 -36.18 -42.30
C TYR A 438 31.84 -37.17 -43.02
N LYS A 439 31.99 -38.38 -42.48
CA LYS A 439 32.83 -39.45 -43.05
C LYS A 439 32.07 -40.43 -43.96
N GLY A 440 30.79 -40.21 -44.21
CA GLY A 440 29.94 -41.12 -44.99
C GLY A 440 30.11 -40.97 -46.50
N ASN A 441 29.57 -41.95 -47.24
CA ASN A 441 29.69 -41.99 -48.70
C ASN A 441 28.47 -41.47 -49.46
N PHE A 442 27.31 -41.31 -48.82
CA PHE A 442 26.09 -40.79 -49.44
C PHE A 442 26.31 -39.38 -50.00
N ALA A 443 26.04 -39.19 -51.29
CA ALA A 443 26.37 -37.95 -52.02
C ALA A 443 25.58 -36.74 -51.53
N GLY A 444 24.27 -36.89 -51.29
CA GLY A 444 23.39 -35.83 -50.77
C GLY A 444 23.64 -35.45 -49.30
N ASN A 445 24.66 -36.04 -48.65
CA ASN A 445 25.18 -35.63 -47.35
C ASN A 445 26.61 -35.03 -47.45
N LYS A 446 27.20 -34.91 -48.65
CA LYS A 446 28.49 -34.26 -48.87
C LYS A 446 28.27 -32.79 -49.26
N PRO A 447 28.58 -31.82 -48.38
CA PRO A 447 28.34 -30.41 -48.69
C PRO A 447 29.20 -29.91 -49.84
N GLY A 448 28.58 -29.26 -50.83
CA GLY A 448 29.24 -28.49 -51.89
C GLY A 448 29.35 -27.00 -51.55
N SER A 449 28.44 -26.47 -50.73
CA SER A 449 28.48 -25.06 -50.31
C SER A 449 27.87 -24.81 -48.93
N PHE A 450 28.22 -23.66 -48.36
CA PHE A 450 27.73 -23.16 -47.08
C PHE A 450 27.15 -21.77 -47.25
N ARG A 451 25.97 -21.51 -46.71
CA ARG A 451 25.24 -20.25 -46.83
C ARG A 451 24.86 -19.73 -45.46
N ILE A 452 24.96 -18.42 -45.25
CA ILE A 452 24.33 -17.74 -44.11
C ILE A 452 23.27 -16.77 -44.61
N THR A 453 22.21 -16.61 -43.83
CA THR A 453 21.14 -15.63 -44.04
C THR A 453 20.82 -14.94 -42.71
N VAL A 454 20.69 -13.62 -42.74
CA VAL A 454 20.50 -12.77 -41.57
C VAL A 454 19.33 -11.84 -41.84
N LYS A 455 18.46 -11.68 -40.85
CA LYS A 455 17.28 -10.82 -40.98
C LYS A 455 17.66 -9.33 -40.99
N ASP A 456 16.80 -8.52 -41.61
CA ASP A 456 16.85 -7.05 -41.59
C ASP A 456 18.19 -6.46 -42.12
N ASP A 457 18.80 -7.14 -43.10
CA ASP A 457 20.07 -6.78 -43.77
C ASP A 457 21.21 -6.38 -42.79
N SER A 458 21.29 -7.12 -41.69
CA SER A 458 22.19 -6.82 -40.56
C SER A 458 23.66 -7.17 -40.81
N ILE A 459 24.09 -7.58 -42.01
CA ILE A 459 25.52 -7.74 -42.34
C ILE A 459 26.04 -6.44 -42.98
N VAL A 460 27.05 -5.82 -42.37
CA VAL A 460 27.69 -4.59 -42.90
C VAL A 460 28.80 -4.93 -43.88
N SER A 461 29.67 -5.88 -43.54
CA SER A 461 30.76 -6.32 -44.41
C SER A 461 31.34 -7.67 -43.96
N ILE A 462 32.18 -8.26 -44.80
CA ILE A 462 32.96 -9.46 -44.44
C ILE A 462 34.41 -9.20 -44.80
N THR A 463 35.29 -9.31 -43.80
CA THR A 463 36.71 -8.97 -43.88
C THR A 463 37.58 -10.21 -43.64
N GLY A 464 38.82 -10.17 -44.14
CA GLY A 464 39.67 -11.35 -44.23
C GLY A 464 39.37 -12.17 -45.49
N GLY A 465 40.44 -12.73 -46.06
CA GLY A 465 40.36 -13.69 -47.15
C GLY A 465 39.74 -15.01 -46.70
N VAL A 466 39.19 -15.75 -47.65
CA VAL A 466 38.90 -17.17 -47.46
C VAL A 466 40.19 -17.96 -47.68
N THR A 467 40.30 -19.15 -47.10
CA THR A 467 41.41 -20.07 -47.36
C THR A 467 41.52 -20.41 -48.86
N GLU A 468 42.74 -20.72 -49.30
CA GLU A 468 42.99 -21.13 -50.68
C GLU A 468 42.06 -22.28 -51.10
N GLY A 469 41.60 -22.25 -52.35
CA GLY A 469 40.57 -23.17 -52.85
C GLY A 469 39.12 -22.74 -52.62
N TRP A 470 38.81 -21.72 -51.81
CA TRP A 470 37.42 -21.28 -51.60
C TRP A 470 37.01 -20.07 -52.46
N LYS A 471 35.70 -19.92 -52.70
CA LYS A 471 35.05 -18.72 -53.27
C LYS A 471 33.95 -18.22 -52.34
N ARG A 472 33.80 -16.89 -52.27
CA ARG A 472 32.71 -16.17 -51.61
C ARG A 472 31.87 -15.47 -52.67
N THR A 473 30.55 -15.62 -52.62
CA THR A 473 29.61 -15.05 -53.59
C THR A 473 28.58 -14.17 -52.87
N PRO A 474 28.41 -12.89 -53.28
CA PRO A 474 29.26 -12.14 -54.21
C PRO A 474 30.66 -11.85 -53.61
N SER A 475 31.66 -11.63 -54.48
CA SER A 475 33.06 -11.39 -54.06
C SER A 475 33.28 -10.02 -53.39
N LYS A 476 32.43 -9.05 -53.72
CA LYS A 476 32.23 -7.81 -52.96
C LYS A 476 30.81 -7.85 -52.39
N PHE A 477 30.64 -7.56 -51.10
CA PHE A 477 29.34 -7.60 -50.44
C PHE A 477 28.62 -6.24 -50.56
N PRO A 478 27.47 -6.14 -51.26
CA PRO A 478 26.73 -4.88 -51.36
C PRO A 478 26.10 -4.50 -50.03
N ILE A 479 26.03 -3.19 -49.75
CA ILE A 479 25.24 -2.64 -48.63
C ILE A 479 23.78 -3.07 -48.82
N GLY A 480 23.17 -3.65 -47.78
CA GLY A 480 21.79 -4.15 -47.84
C GLY A 480 21.63 -5.61 -48.29
N SER A 481 22.71 -6.40 -48.29
CA SER A 481 22.61 -7.84 -48.58
C SER A 481 22.36 -8.67 -47.31
N SER A 482 21.33 -9.51 -47.31
CA SER A 482 20.93 -10.36 -46.18
C SER A 482 21.54 -11.76 -46.18
N SER A 483 22.16 -12.22 -47.28
CA SER A 483 22.72 -13.57 -47.37
C SER A 483 24.07 -13.62 -48.07
N VAL A 484 24.92 -14.57 -47.66
CA VAL A 484 26.27 -14.80 -48.20
C VAL A 484 26.45 -16.29 -48.43
N LYS A 485 27.12 -16.65 -49.54
CA LYS A 485 27.45 -18.04 -49.85
C LYS A 485 28.96 -18.23 -50.01
N TRP A 486 29.47 -19.32 -49.46
CA TRP A 486 30.82 -19.85 -49.68
C TRP A 486 30.73 -21.20 -50.38
N ALA A 487 31.60 -21.44 -51.34
CA ALA A 487 31.72 -22.73 -52.05
C ALA A 487 33.19 -23.09 -52.25
N ASN A 488 33.51 -24.38 -52.30
CA ASN A 488 34.87 -24.84 -52.62
C ASN A 488 35.05 -24.97 -54.14
N ASN A 489 36.12 -24.40 -54.68
CA ASN A 489 36.47 -24.47 -56.11
C ASN A 489 36.79 -25.90 -56.58
N SER A 490 37.24 -26.77 -55.67
CA SER A 490 37.53 -28.18 -55.95
C SER A 490 36.31 -29.10 -55.74
N GLY A 491 35.12 -28.55 -55.45
CA GLY A 491 33.87 -29.28 -55.32
C GLY A 491 33.35 -29.32 -53.89
N ASN A 492 33.47 -30.47 -53.22
CA ASN A 492 32.91 -30.63 -51.87
C ASN A 492 33.73 -29.85 -50.83
N ILE A 493 33.07 -29.33 -49.80
CA ILE A 493 33.72 -28.79 -48.60
C ILE A 493 34.49 -29.95 -47.92
N PRO A 494 35.81 -29.82 -47.68
CA PRO A 494 36.63 -30.89 -47.10
C PRO A 494 36.24 -31.17 -45.65
N ASN A 495 36.68 -32.32 -45.13
CA ASN A 495 36.35 -32.79 -43.78
C ASN A 495 37.27 -32.18 -42.70
N ASP A 496 37.28 -30.86 -42.59
CA ASP A 496 38.14 -30.10 -41.67
C ASP A 496 37.44 -28.84 -41.14
N THR A 497 38.08 -28.16 -40.19
CA THR A 497 37.71 -26.80 -39.76
C THR A 497 38.23 -25.76 -40.76
N THR A 498 37.36 -24.93 -41.30
CA THR A 498 37.68 -23.83 -42.23
C THR A 498 37.34 -22.47 -41.62
N ASP A 499 38.24 -21.49 -41.74
CA ASP A 499 37.98 -20.08 -41.45
C ASP A 499 37.44 -19.36 -42.69
N LEU A 500 36.22 -18.83 -42.59
CA LEU A 500 35.53 -18.15 -43.69
C LEU A 500 35.70 -16.62 -43.68
N GLY A 501 36.43 -16.09 -42.68
CA GLY A 501 36.69 -14.68 -42.43
C GLY A 501 35.92 -14.11 -41.22
N ASN A 502 36.06 -12.81 -41.01
CA ASN A 502 35.31 -12.06 -39.99
C ASN A 502 34.07 -11.43 -40.62
N ILE A 503 32.89 -11.78 -40.11
CA ILE A 503 31.64 -11.11 -40.47
C ILE A 503 31.44 -9.93 -39.52
N ILE A 504 31.11 -8.76 -40.08
CA ILE A 504 30.81 -7.55 -39.34
C ILE A 504 29.31 -7.27 -39.50
N PHE A 505 28.63 -7.17 -38.36
CA PHE A 505 27.20 -6.91 -38.31
C PHE A 505 26.90 -5.43 -38.08
N ARG A 506 25.72 -4.99 -38.53
CA ARG A 506 25.18 -3.68 -38.23
C ARG A 506 24.91 -3.60 -36.74
N ASP A 507 25.27 -2.46 -36.18
CA ASP A 507 24.96 -2.14 -34.82
C ASP A 507 23.43 -2.03 -34.62
N ILE A 508 22.87 -2.98 -33.86
CA ILE A 508 21.42 -3.08 -33.60
C ILE A 508 21.13 -3.22 -32.10
N TYR A 509 21.59 -2.24 -31.33
CA TYR A 509 21.33 -2.14 -29.88
C TYR A 509 19.89 -2.54 -29.52
N SER A 510 19.77 -3.55 -28.64
CA SER A 510 18.52 -4.10 -28.08
C SER A 510 17.75 -5.13 -28.92
N LYS A 511 18.26 -5.60 -30.08
CA LYS A 511 17.70 -6.78 -30.78
C LYS A 511 18.75 -7.91 -30.89
N PRO A 512 18.38 -9.19 -30.63
CA PRO A 512 19.27 -10.31 -30.91
C PRO A 512 19.47 -10.47 -32.42
N ILE A 513 20.73 -10.59 -32.86
CA ILE A 513 21.04 -10.92 -34.26
C ILE A 513 20.83 -12.42 -34.41
N LYS A 514 19.84 -12.82 -35.22
CA LYS A 514 19.62 -14.22 -35.60
C LYS A 514 20.26 -14.50 -36.96
N VAL A 515 21.24 -15.39 -36.96
CA VAL A 515 21.92 -15.90 -38.16
C VAL A 515 21.42 -17.31 -38.43
N VAL A 516 20.79 -17.51 -39.58
CA VAL A 516 20.44 -18.84 -40.11
C VAL A 516 21.60 -19.32 -40.98
N TYR A 517 22.00 -20.57 -40.86
CA TYR A 517 23.04 -21.17 -41.68
C TYR A 517 22.61 -22.51 -42.28
N GLU A 518 23.04 -22.73 -43.52
CA GLU A 518 22.58 -23.81 -44.40
C GLU A 518 23.78 -24.48 -45.07
N TRP A 519 23.89 -25.79 -44.93
CA TRP A 519 24.81 -26.65 -45.66
C TRP A 519 24.06 -27.23 -46.86
N LEU A 520 24.60 -27.05 -48.06
CA LEU A 520 24.00 -27.47 -49.32
C LEU A 520 24.92 -28.46 -50.03
N ASP A 521 24.38 -29.44 -50.75
CA ASP A 521 25.15 -30.34 -51.61
C ASP A 521 25.62 -29.64 -52.90
N LYS A 522 26.09 -30.42 -53.88
CA LYS A 522 26.56 -29.88 -55.18
C LYS A 522 25.41 -29.43 -56.07
N GLU A 523 24.23 -29.96 -55.83
CA GLU A 523 22.98 -29.72 -56.57
C GLU A 523 22.13 -28.59 -55.92
N GLU A 524 22.71 -27.86 -54.95
CA GLU A 524 22.07 -26.84 -54.10
C GLU A 524 20.93 -27.35 -53.20
N ALA A 525 20.76 -28.67 -53.06
CA ALA A 525 19.76 -29.21 -52.14
C ALA A 525 20.24 -29.11 -50.69
N LEU A 526 19.30 -28.80 -49.80
CA LEU A 526 19.58 -28.58 -48.38
C LEU A 526 19.99 -29.88 -47.68
N ILE A 527 21.21 -29.95 -47.17
CA ILE A 527 21.69 -31.04 -46.31
C ILE A 527 21.30 -30.75 -44.86
N CYS A 528 21.70 -29.60 -44.32
CA CYS A 528 21.45 -29.25 -42.92
C CYS A 528 21.13 -27.76 -42.79
N LYS A 529 20.22 -27.41 -41.88
CA LYS A 529 19.83 -26.04 -41.55
C LYS A 529 19.71 -25.88 -40.04
N ASP A 530 20.31 -24.83 -39.52
CA ASP A 530 20.21 -24.45 -38.11
C ASP A 530 20.43 -22.92 -37.98
N SER A 531 20.40 -22.38 -36.76
CA SER A 531 20.58 -20.95 -36.53
C SER A 531 21.19 -20.63 -35.17
N SER A 532 22.09 -19.64 -35.16
CA SER A 532 22.62 -19.06 -33.93
C SER A 532 21.99 -17.69 -33.69
N SER A 533 21.79 -17.35 -32.42
CA SER A 533 21.31 -16.03 -32.00
C SER A 533 22.27 -15.47 -30.95
N PHE A 534 22.80 -14.27 -31.19
CA PHE A 534 23.65 -13.57 -30.22
C PHE A 534 23.05 -12.21 -29.85
N ILE A 535 23.03 -11.95 -28.55
CA ILE A 535 22.70 -10.64 -27.99
C ILE A 535 24.01 -9.85 -27.96
N ALA A 536 24.03 -8.67 -28.59
CA ALA A 536 25.13 -7.75 -28.42
C ALA A 536 25.19 -7.30 -26.95
N SER A 537 26.22 -7.77 -26.23
CA SER A 537 26.55 -7.26 -24.90
C SER A 537 26.77 -5.75 -25.00
N ARG A 538 25.89 -4.93 -24.41
CA ARG A 538 26.18 -3.50 -24.24
C ARG A 538 27.51 -3.40 -23.51
N PHE A 539 28.51 -2.78 -24.16
CA PHE A 539 29.75 -2.44 -23.48
C PHE A 539 29.42 -1.31 -22.49
N TYR A 540 29.74 -1.52 -21.23
CA TYR A 540 29.60 -0.51 -20.18
C TYR A 540 31.00 -0.12 -19.73
N TYR A 541 31.31 1.17 -19.75
CA TYR A 541 32.53 1.70 -19.17
C TYR A 541 32.38 1.76 -17.64
N GLU A 542 33.35 1.22 -16.92
CA GLU A 542 33.34 1.23 -15.46
C GLU A 542 33.82 2.60 -14.95
N LEU A 543 33.05 3.20 -14.04
CA LEU A 543 33.41 4.48 -13.42
C LEU A 543 34.39 4.25 -12.25
N THR A 544 35.34 5.16 -12.07
CA THR A 544 36.32 5.11 -10.96
C THR A 544 35.91 6.03 -9.82
N THR A 545 36.19 5.66 -8.56
CA THR A 545 36.00 6.57 -7.40
C THR A 545 37.12 7.62 -7.27
N GLU A 546 38.18 7.49 -8.07
CA GLU A 546 39.28 8.44 -8.20
C GLU A 546 39.21 9.18 -9.54
N LEU A 547 39.80 10.37 -9.63
CA LEU A 547 39.85 11.14 -10.88
C LEU A 547 40.74 10.43 -11.92
N PRO A 548 40.21 10.10 -13.11
CA PRO A 548 40.94 9.32 -14.11
C PRO A 548 41.95 10.18 -14.89
N ASN A 549 43.21 9.77 -14.91
CA ASN A 549 44.26 10.44 -15.70
C ASN A 549 44.20 10.13 -17.21
N ASN A 550 43.43 9.12 -17.61
CA ASN A 550 43.25 8.69 -19.00
C ASN A 550 41.81 8.95 -19.47
N PHE A 551 41.62 9.16 -20.77
CA PHE A 551 40.29 9.27 -21.38
C PHE A 551 39.96 8.05 -22.25
N ILE A 552 38.67 7.74 -22.38
CA ILE A 552 38.14 6.83 -23.41
C ILE A 552 37.73 7.61 -24.66
N GLU A 553 37.76 6.98 -25.84
CA GLU A 553 37.11 7.53 -27.04
C GLU A 553 35.70 6.92 -27.16
N VAL A 554 34.70 7.78 -27.37
CA VAL A 554 33.29 7.42 -27.51
C VAL A 554 32.84 7.82 -28.91
N PHE A 555 32.58 6.80 -29.73
CA PHE A 555 32.19 6.95 -31.14
C PHE A 555 30.67 6.92 -31.36
N ASP A 556 29.92 6.40 -30.38
CA ASP A 556 28.47 6.38 -30.39
C ASP A 556 27.88 7.67 -29.78
N ASN A 557 26.62 7.90 -30.11
CA ASN A 557 25.76 8.90 -29.52
C ASN A 557 25.33 8.56 -28.08
N PHE A 558 25.57 7.33 -27.62
CA PHE A 558 25.22 6.90 -26.27
C PHE A 558 26.48 6.52 -25.48
N LEU A 559 26.59 7.07 -24.27
CA LEU A 559 27.60 6.66 -23.30
C LEU A 559 26.97 5.69 -22.30
N ASN A 560 27.35 4.42 -22.39
CA ASN A 560 26.90 3.35 -21.51
C ASN A 560 27.92 3.16 -20.38
N ILE A 561 27.49 3.38 -19.14
CA ILE A 561 28.37 3.33 -17.95
C ILE A 561 27.83 2.38 -16.89
N GLN A 562 28.74 1.80 -16.11
CA GLN A 562 28.41 1.00 -14.93
C GLN A 562 29.27 1.38 -13.73
N TYR A 563 28.74 1.20 -12.53
CA TYR A 563 29.50 1.32 -11.29
C TYR A 563 28.87 0.42 -10.22
N ALA A 564 29.72 -0.16 -9.36
CA ALA A 564 29.26 -0.96 -8.23
C ALA A 564 28.79 -0.04 -7.10
N ASN A 565 27.60 -0.32 -6.56
CA ASN A 565 27.07 0.33 -5.37
C ASN A 565 26.23 -0.67 -4.56
N ASN A 566 26.57 -0.82 -3.28
CA ASN A 566 25.92 -1.78 -2.38
C ASN A 566 24.54 -1.30 -1.86
N TYR A 567 24.09 -0.11 -2.24
CA TYR A 567 22.81 0.46 -1.79
C TYR A 567 21.73 0.35 -2.88
N ALA A 568 20.54 -0.12 -2.49
CA ALA A 568 19.48 -0.52 -3.43
C ALA A 568 18.58 0.63 -3.94
N SER A 569 18.74 1.86 -3.42
CA SER A 569 18.05 3.06 -3.90
C SER A 569 19.04 4.01 -4.57
N ILE A 570 18.54 4.66 -5.61
CA ILE A 570 19.22 5.52 -6.58
C ILE A 570 18.50 6.88 -6.71
N ASP A 571 17.56 7.16 -5.81
CA ASP A 571 16.60 8.27 -5.93
C ASP A 571 17.24 9.67 -5.80
N GLU A 572 18.54 9.71 -5.45
CA GLU A 572 19.36 10.92 -5.33
C GLU A 572 20.56 10.97 -6.31
N THR A 573 20.71 10.00 -7.22
CA THR A 573 21.87 9.97 -8.13
C THR A 573 21.87 11.16 -9.09
N THR A 574 22.92 12.00 -9.03
CA THR A 574 23.11 13.14 -9.93
C THR A 574 24.10 12.81 -11.05
N LEU A 575 23.98 13.50 -12.19
CA LEU A 575 24.88 13.34 -13.33
C LEU A 575 25.29 14.71 -13.87
N SER A 576 26.59 14.92 -14.05
CA SER A 576 27.16 16.16 -14.60
C SER A 576 28.29 15.83 -15.59
N ILE A 577 28.42 16.64 -16.64
CA ILE A 577 29.50 16.55 -17.62
C ILE A 577 30.24 17.88 -17.60
N TYR A 578 31.56 17.85 -17.43
CA TYR A 578 32.41 19.04 -17.40
C TYR A 578 33.36 19.04 -18.61
N ASP A 579 33.55 20.22 -19.21
CA ASP A 579 34.65 20.46 -20.16
C ASP A 579 35.94 20.61 -19.35
N VAL A 580 36.88 19.68 -19.51
CA VAL A 580 38.09 19.59 -18.67
C VAL A 580 39.06 20.74 -18.94
N GLU A 581 39.03 21.32 -20.14
CA GLU A 581 39.91 22.43 -20.52
C GLU A 581 39.34 23.77 -20.05
N LYS A 582 38.00 23.92 -20.02
CA LYS A 582 37.33 25.16 -19.58
C LYS A 582 36.94 25.19 -18.11
N TYR A 583 36.91 24.06 -17.43
CA TYR A 583 36.36 23.90 -16.06
C TYR A 583 34.87 24.30 -15.95
N GLU A 584 34.12 24.18 -17.05
CA GLU A 584 32.70 24.55 -17.13
C GLU A 584 31.77 23.33 -17.25
N ILE A 585 30.56 23.42 -16.70
CA ILE A 585 29.53 22.37 -16.83
C ILE A 585 28.83 22.45 -18.20
N VAL A 586 28.79 21.34 -18.92
CA VAL A 586 28.12 21.21 -20.22
C VAL A 586 26.62 20.98 -19.99
N LYS A 587 25.81 22.00 -20.26
CA LYS A 587 24.35 21.92 -20.09
C LYS A 587 23.66 21.13 -21.22
N PRO A 588 22.54 20.45 -20.93
CA PRO A 588 21.68 19.89 -21.98
C PRO A 588 21.06 20.99 -22.86
N LYS A 589 20.82 20.68 -24.14
CA LYS A 589 20.29 21.61 -25.16
C LYS A 589 18.89 22.19 -24.86
N ASN A 590 18.18 21.65 -23.87
CA ASN A 590 16.79 22.02 -23.57
C ASN A 590 16.60 22.83 -22.26
N GLU A 591 17.64 23.08 -21.47
CA GLU A 591 17.52 23.86 -20.22
C GLU A 591 17.44 25.38 -20.50
N LYS A 592 16.23 25.92 -20.69
CA LYS A 592 15.98 27.35 -20.54
C LYS A 592 15.80 27.73 -19.07
N GLY A 593 16.88 28.21 -18.45
CA GLY A 593 16.83 29.23 -17.40
C GLY A 593 16.01 28.92 -16.14
N SER A 594 16.31 27.82 -15.45
CA SER A 594 15.94 27.63 -14.04
C SER A 594 16.96 26.74 -13.32
N LYS A 595 16.92 26.68 -11.97
CA LYS A 595 17.91 25.97 -11.14
C LYS A 595 18.00 24.47 -11.53
N PRO A 596 19.18 23.82 -11.42
CA PRO A 596 19.34 22.42 -11.80
C PRO A 596 18.42 21.56 -10.94
N ASN A 597 17.43 20.93 -11.58
CA ASN A 597 16.41 20.14 -10.90
C ASN A 597 16.53 18.68 -11.35
N ASN A 598 16.63 17.80 -10.37
CA ASN A 598 17.41 16.56 -10.47
C ASN A 598 16.68 15.38 -11.16
N ASN A 599 15.88 15.62 -12.21
CA ASN A 599 14.94 14.60 -12.73
C ASN A 599 14.56 14.75 -14.22
N ASP A 600 15.55 14.82 -15.11
CA ASP A 600 15.29 14.79 -16.56
C ASP A 600 15.13 13.35 -17.07
N LYS A 601 13.86 12.92 -17.19
CA LYS A 601 13.44 11.56 -17.59
C LYS A 601 13.76 11.25 -19.06
N LYS A 602 15.02 10.98 -19.38
CA LYS A 602 15.43 10.42 -20.69
C LYS A 602 16.59 9.42 -20.68
N ASN A 603 17.25 9.21 -19.54
CA ASN A 603 18.27 8.17 -19.39
C ASN A 603 17.62 6.85 -18.94
N THR A 604 18.03 5.72 -19.53
CA THR A 604 17.50 4.41 -19.13
C THR A 604 18.41 3.78 -18.09
N GLN A 605 17.86 3.51 -16.90
CA GLN A 605 18.60 2.92 -15.78
C GLN A 605 18.10 1.50 -15.51
N ILE A 606 19.04 0.58 -15.30
CA ILE A 606 18.75 -0.84 -15.03
C ILE A 606 19.62 -1.29 -13.86
N ASN A 607 18.99 -1.74 -12.77
CA ASN A 607 19.69 -2.20 -11.57
C ASN A 607 19.75 -3.73 -11.57
N SER A 608 20.94 -4.29 -11.33
CA SER A 608 21.10 -5.74 -11.13
C SER A 608 22.21 -6.02 -10.12
N ASN A 609 21.87 -6.69 -9.00
CA ASN A 609 22.81 -7.27 -8.05
C ASN A 609 23.93 -6.32 -7.55
N GLY A 610 23.59 -5.10 -7.12
CA GLY A 610 24.58 -4.12 -6.62
C GLY A 610 25.45 -3.47 -7.71
N LEU A 611 25.11 -3.66 -8.98
CA LEU A 611 25.74 -2.99 -10.12
C LEU A 611 24.70 -2.08 -10.79
N ASN A 612 24.96 -0.77 -10.75
CA ASN A 612 24.15 0.24 -11.42
C ASN A 612 24.62 0.40 -12.87
N ARG A 613 23.67 0.50 -13.81
CA ARG A 613 23.93 0.72 -15.24
C ARG A 613 23.09 1.87 -15.76
N ILE A 614 23.75 2.86 -16.37
CA ILE A 614 23.13 4.07 -16.92
C ILE A 614 23.51 4.20 -18.39
N THR A 615 22.53 4.50 -19.25
CA THR A 615 22.77 4.92 -20.65
C THR A 615 22.47 6.42 -20.77
N ILE A 616 23.47 7.20 -21.20
CA ILE A 616 23.40 8.65 -21.40
C ILE A 616 23.31 8.94 -22.90
N ASP A 617 22.30 9.69 -23.35
CA ASP A 617 22.22 10.16 -24.74
C ASP A 617 23.01 11.47 -24.92
N LEU A 618 24.21 11.35 -25.49
CA LEU A 618 25.14 12.45 -25.74
C LEU A 618 24.60 13.46 -26.78
N LYS A 619 23.60 13.11 -27.59
CA LYS A 619 22.96 14.07 -28.51
C LYS A 619 22.28 15.22 -27.77
N ASN A 620 21.89 15.02 -26.51
CA ASN A 620 21.29 16.06 -25.69
C ASN A 620 22.30 17.13 -25.25
N TYR A 621 23.61 16.90 -25.40
CA TYR A 621 24.68 17.83 -24.99
C TYR A 621 25.36 18.49 -26.21
N VAL A 622 25.99 19.65 -26.00
CA VAL A 622 26.78 20.37 -27.02
C VAL A 622 28.25 20.02 -26.85
N LEU A 623 28.64 18.82 -27.31
CA LEU A 623 29.99 18.29 -27.19
C LEU A 623 30.80 18.55 -28.47
N GLN A 624 32.04 18.99 -28.31
CA GLN A 624 32.98 19.26 -29.40
C GLN A 624 33.88 18.04 -29.66
N PRO A 625 34.19 17.72 -30.94
CA PRO A 625 35.14 16.66 -31.24
C PRO A 625 36.52 16.95 -30.66
N LYS A 626 37.25 15.90 -30.24
CA LYS A 626 38.64 15.94 -29.74
C LYS A 626 38.84 16.65 -28.38
N THR A 627 37.86 17.39 -27.86
CA THR A 627 37.82 17.92 -26.48
C THR A 627 37.64 16.82 -25.44
N THR A 628 38.29 16.95 -24.28
CA THR A 628 38.16 16.03 -23.14
C THR A 628 37.03 16.46 -22.21
N TYR A 629 36.14 15.52 -21.87
CA TYR A 629 35.02 15.73 -20.96
C TYR A 629 35.13 14.81 -19.74
N LEU A 630 34.89 15.34 -18.55
CA LEU A 630 34.77 14.57 -17.31
C LEU A 630 33.29 14.33 -17.03
N LEU A 631 32.87 13.07 -17.11
CA LEU A 631 31.60 12.63 -16.53
C LEU A 631 31.77 12.44 -15.02
N VAL A 632 30.86 13.03 -14.26
CA VAL A 632 30.71 12.80 -12.82
C VAL A 632 29.31 12.25 -12.57
N VAL A 633 29.24 11.10 -11.90
CA VAL A 633 28.01 10.53 -11.35
C VAL A 633 28.16 10.57 -9.83
N SER A 634 27.23 11.21 -9.13
CA SER A 634 27.28 11.29 -7.66
C SER A 634 26.11 10.49 -7.10
N ASP A 635 26.37 9.59 -6.16
CA ASP A 635 25.34 9.08 -5.25
C ASP A 635 25.40 9.82 -3.92
N TYR A 636 24.60 9.40 -2.93
CA TYR A 636 24.52 10.06 -1.62
C TYR A 636 25.81 9.99 -0.78
N LYS A 637 26.81 9.21 -1.20
CA LYS A 637 28.03 8.88 -0.44
C LYS A 637 29.33 9.04 -1.23
N ASN A 638 29.30 8.73 -2.53
CA ASN A 638 30.47 8.65 -3.40
C ASN A 638 30.24 9.43 -4.71
N ASN A 639 31.34 9.95 -5.25
CA ASN A 639 31.41 10.38 -6.64
C ASN A 639 32.13 9.31 -7.46
N TYR A 640 31.69 9.12 -8.70
CA TYR A 640 32.30 8.23 -9.68
C TYR A 640 32.58 9.01 -10.96
N TYR A 641 33.72 8.73 -11.58
CA TYR A 641 34.35 9.56 -12.58
C TYR A 641 34.65 8.77 -13.85
N LEU A 642 34.58 9.43 -15.01
CA LEU A 642 35.04 8.90 -16.29
C LEU A 642 35.43 10.06 -17.24
N ASN A 643 36.68 10.10 -17.67
CA ASN A 643 37.12 11.02 -18.72
C ASN A 643 36.84 10.39 -20.09
N PHE A 644 36.23 11.16 -21.00
CA PHE A 644 35.89 10.70 -22.34
C PHE A 644 36.07 11.80 -23.40
N LYS A 645 36.28 11.38 -24.65
CA LYS A 645 36.26 12.25 -25.85
C LYS A 645 35.19 11.76 -26.81
N VAL A 646 34.43 12.68 -27.39
CA VAL A 646 33.49 12.35 -28.46
C VAL A 646 34.22 12.40 -29.80
N THR A 647 34.15 11.30 -30.55
CA THR A 647 34.70 11.21 -31.91
C THR A 647 33.54 11.07 -32.89
N LYS A 648 33.43 12.02 -33.83
CA LYS A 648 32.40 11.92 -34.89
C LYS A 648 32.74 10.77 -35.83
N GLN A 649 31.78 9.88 -36.09
CA GLN A 649 31.81 8.99 -37.25
C GLN A 649 31.74 9.83 -38.53
N ASN A 650 32.92 10.26 -39.04
CA ASN A 650 33.27 10.57 -40.44
C ASN A 650 34.60 11.38 -40.50
N GLU A 651 35.72 10.76 -40.12
CA GLU A 651 37.08 11.17 -40.53
C GLU A 651 37.92 9.92 -40.88
N LYS A 652 37.47 9.14 -41.88
CA LYS A 652 38.31 8.25 -42.73
C LYS A 652 37.53 7.70 -43.91
#